data_AF-A0A9N8DB98-F1
#
_entry.id   AF-A0A9N8DB98-F1
#
_cell.length_a   1.000
_cell.length_b   1.000
_cell.length_c   1.000
_cell.angle_alpha   90.00
_cell.angle_beta   90.00
_cell.angle_gamma   90.00
#
_symmetry.space_group_name_H-M   'P 1'
#
loop_
_entity.id
_entity.type
_entity.pdbx_description
1 polymer ?
#
loop_
_entity_poly.entity_id
_entity_poly.type
_entity_poly.pdbx_seq_one_letter_code
_entity_poly.pdbx_strand_id
1 'polypeptide(L)'
;MSAISFSCCLANTAPNSCLALHHHDDLERMETSDSLPPPPPASSSCVEDGNNNTTKVVLPSTCDCDEIAQFNNAGVSLLEQGRRTEAANNFLRALWQLEHQQQQQDQTTSCCNAIISSSHLLSSTITPVASTTTTTTAPDTAASSSIPRERALPSCYIFQREDYDEGLHVYQDALPILSSQVHQQVVTLRYNMGLIYVGYKQYNQARRWFQMAWNLLQQYQPADEQQHLLQLYILHNLGYCSYCLGLNPEAMQFYQDALAVLTTSTGSATMMDRAAAYNCIAVLLFHRSSAQENDSEEALTLLQESLNIYQANTIVSSCRRQVATVLGNMGRIHFLTSDHEMAMNAFHKAYHIRKQLLGDDSMDTAAMLFNLGQSLHYRGALEPALEAYREFLRVASGHYGSATHRDICAVQRAMAQVHRQQGQLDEACTLLRRAFQAGCGAVGPLETEVSCILSEMGSLYAERNDYTNAIDCFLHFLQTQETLFKDTQPLHANILITKINIARVYKHNTDYVSALRYYKEVHAMQVQILANNKSTSNSNTHGTPTPPVSSLEVASTLSSMGLMLYLLQAYKPALDCYQEALRVRLEKLGTSQHADVAETINSIGLVLFKLGMMDMAKEAFQECIQLRTKLLLLQQQQQNETKLLSSSSSSKEIAVLMFNLATSCMQNGEEEQGIEWYCESLRVERQVLGNHHPDVSMTLQHIARVHEERGDFESAIDYFRQALEIAKSNHNNQGETVVRLLRVIGNLHFMLGEVPKTMVCFAEASRLQPPETNSKGHEGVSRTGANFYGLSRLHPPGARAA
;
A
#
# COMPACT_ATOMS: atom_id res chain seq x y z
N MET A 1 22.80 -1.86 -17.92
CA MET A 1 22.50 -1.10 -16.68
C MET A 1 21.05 -0.64 -16.75
N SER A 2 20.12 -1.52 -16.39
CA SER A 2 18.70 -1.20 -16.29
C SER A 2 18.42 -0.80 -14.84
N ALA A 3 17.93 0.42 -14.62
CA ALA A 3 17.41 0.83 -13.33
C ALA A 3 16.38 -0.20 -12.86
N ILE A 4 16.52 -0.63 -11.61
CA ILE A 4 15.57 -1.52 -10.96
C ILE A 4 14.28 -0.72 -10.78
N SER A 5 13.38 -0.79 -11.76
CA SER A 5 11.98 -0.43 -11.58
C SER A 5 11.29 -1.58 -10.83
N PHE A 6 11.39 -1.56 -9.51
CA PHE A 6 10.29 -2.08 -8.71
C PHE A 6 9.15 -1.09 -8.92
N SER A 7 8.23 -1.41 -9.83
CA SER A 7 6.91 -0.82 -9.78
C SER A 7 6.32 -1.20 -8.41
N CYS A 8 6.46 -0.30 -7.44
CA CYS A 8 5.31 -0.02 -6.61
C CYS A 8 4.25 0.44 -7.62
N CYS A 9 3.20 -0.35 -7.81
CA CYS A 9 1.93 0.23 -8.17
C CYS A 9 1.55 1.19 -7.02
N LEU A 10 2.06 2.41 -7.08
CA LEU A 10 1.18 3.57 -6.90
C LEU A 10 0.15 3.40 -8.02
N ALA A 11 -1.02 2.88 -7.65
CA ALA A 11 -2.16 2.84 -8.54
C ALA A 11 -2.55 4.29 -8.82
N ASN A 12 -1.99 4.88 -9.88
CA ASN A 12 -2.75 5.80 -10.71
C ASN A 12 -3.79 4.95 -11.44
N THR A 13 -4.89 4.68 -10.75
CA THR A 13 -6.15 4.29 -11.38
C THR A 13 -7.20 5.21 -10.81
N ALA A 14 -7.62 6.18 -11.62
CA ALA A 14 -8.91 6.83 -11.42
C ALA A 14 -9.99 5.74 -11.23
N PRO A 15 -10.87 5.87 -10.24
CA PRO A 15 -11.89 4.87 -9.93
C PRO A 15 -13.06 5.03 -10.89
N ASN A 16 -13.05 4.30 -12.01
CA ASN A 16 -14.26 4.11 -12.80
C ASN A 16 -15.21 3.14 -12.09
N SER A 17 -16.25 3.74 -11.51
CA SER A 17 -17.65 3.31 -11.50
C SER A 17 -17.95 1.82 -11.25
N CYS A 18 -18.35 1.51 -10.01
CA CYS A 18 -19.35 0.49 -9.76
C CYS A 18 -20.63 1.16 -9.25
N LEU A 19 -21.62 1.23 -10.15
CA LEU A 19 -23.00 1.60 -9.89
C LEU A 19 -23.58 0.74 -8.75
N ALA A 20 -23.96 1.38 -7.65
CA ALA A 20 -24.91 0.80 -6.71
C ALA A 20 -26.31 0.91 -7.33
N LEU A 21 -26.76 -0.19 -7.96
CA LEU A 21 -28.17 -0.36 -8.27
C LEU A 21 -28.92 -0.55 -6.94
N HIS A 22 -29.91 0.32 -6.73
CA HIS A 22 -30.94 0.22 -5.71
C HIS A 22 -31.49 -1.21 -5.60
N HIS A 23 -31.58 -1.75 -4.39
CA HIS A 23 -32.63 -2.70 -4.06
C HIS A 23 -33.24 -2.38 -2.70
N HIS A 24 -34.48 -1.90 -2.80
CA HIS A 24 -35.52 -1.92 -1.79
C HIS A 24 -35.95 -3.36 -1.50
N ASP A 25 -36.42 -3.56 -0.26
CA ASP A 25 -37.37 -4.56 0.22
C ASP A 25 -36.93 -6.04 0.25
N ASP A 26 -36.81 -6.58 1.47
CA ASP A 26 -37.65 -7.66 1.98
C ASP A 26 -37.01 -8.29 3.23
N LEU A 27 -37.72 -8.25 4.36
CA LEU A 27 -37.70 -9.30 5.39
C LEU A 27 -38.88 -9.08 6.35
N GLU A 28 -40.08 -9.38 5.87
CA GLU A 28 -41.20 -9.81 6.71
C GLU A 28 -41.18 -11.34 6.87
N ARG A 29 -41.40 -11.78 8.11
CA ARG A 29 -41.88 -13.10 8.58
C ARG A 29 -40.96 -14.32 8.45
N MET A 30 -40.56 -14.87 9.60
CA MET A 30 -41.09 -16.16 10.06
C MET A 30 -40.98 -16.32 11.59
N GLU A 31 -42.00 -16.99 12.11
CA GLU A 31 -42.44 -17.10 13.49
C GLU A 31 -41.80 -18.28 14.28
N THR A 32 -41.77 -18.08 15.61
CA THR A 32 -42.15 -19.02 16.69
C THR A 32 -41.35 -20.27 17.08
N SER A 33 -41.36 -20.44 18.42
CA SER A 33 -41.20 -21.62 19.29
C SER A 33 -39.82 -22.25 19.47
N ASP A 34 -39.25 -22.09 20.66
CA ASP A 34 -39.20 -23.22 21.60
C ASP A 34 -38.90 -22.79 23.05
N SER A 35 -39.51 -23.55 23.96
CA SER A 35 -39.68 -23.38 25.41
C SER A 35 -38.39 -23.49 26.24
N LEU A 36 -38.26 -22.64 27.27
CA LEU A 36 -37.29 -22.79 28.36
C LEU A 36 -37.87 -23.67 29.50
N PRO A 37 -37.04 -24.47 30.20
CA PRO A 37 -37.47 -25.30 31.34
C PRO A 37 -37.61 -24.46 32.63
N PRO A 38 -38.37 -24.93 33.64
CA PRO A 38 -38.63 -24.15 34.85
C PRO A 38 -37.42 -24.14 35.82
N PRO A 39 -37.26 -23.10 36.65
CA PRO A 39 -36.21 -23.02 37.66
C PRO A 39 -36.50 -23.94 38.88
N PRO A 40 -35.47 -24.37 39.62
CA PRO A 40 -35.63 -25.23 40.81
C PRO A 40 -36.19 -24.45 42.02
N PRO A 41 -36.81 -25.13 43.01
CA PRO A 41 -37.48 -24.46 44.12
C PRO A 41 -36.49 -23.90 45.15
N ALA A 42 -36.86 -22.74 45.70
CA ALA A 42 -36.19 -22.08 46.80
C ALA A 42 -36.11 -22.99 48.04
N SER A 43 -34.91 -23.12 48.62
CA SER A 43 -34.74 -23.70 49.95
C SER A 43 -34.56 -22.56 50.96
N SER A 44 -35.50 -22.54 51.90
CA SER A 44 -35.56 -21.74 53.10
C SER A 44 -34.42 -22.07 54.08
N SER A 45 -33.85 -21.05 54.72
CA SER A 45 -33.66 -21.08 56.17
C SER A 45 -33.46 -19.66 56.71
N CYS A 46 -34.53 -19.17 57.33
CA CYS A 46 -34.48 -18.06 58.27
C CYS A 46 -33.76 -18.53 59.54
N VAL A 47 -32.86 -17.71 60.07
CA VAL A 47 -32.55 -17.68 61.50
C VAL A 47 -32.86 -16.27 61.95
N GLU A 48 -33.90 -16.17 62.78
CA GLU A 48 -34.27 -14.99 63.54
C GLU A 48 -33.18 -14.70 64.58
N ASP A 49 -32.80 -13.44 64.72
CA ASP A 49 -32.51 -12.88 66.03
C ASP A 49 -33.04 -11.44 66.06
N GLY A 50 -33.97 -11.23 66.98
CA GLY A 50 -34.73 -10.00 67.11
C GLY A 50 -33.95 -8.89 67.77
N ASN A 51 -34.23 -7.66 67.34
CA ASN A 51 -34.50 -6.62 68.31
C ASN A 51 -35.40 -5.54 67.72
N ASN A 52 -36.54 -5.35 68.38
CA ASN A 52 -37.52 -4.32 68.11
C ASN A 52 -36.90 -2.94 68.33
N ASN A 53 -36.86 -2.13 67.28
CA ASN A 53 -37.06 -0.69 67.40
C ASN A 53 -37.97 -0.23 66.27
N THR A 54 -39.22 0.01 66.65
CA THR A 54 -40.25 0.67 65.85
C THR A 54 -39.86 2.12 65.62
N THR A 55 -39.06 2.39 64.59
CA THR A 55 -39.12 3.66 63.88
C THR A 55 -40.20 3.51 62.81
N LYS A 56 -41.36 4.13 63.04
CA LYS A 56 -42.25 4.53 61.95
C LYS A 56 -41.41 5.34 60.98
N VAL A 57 -40.93 4.72 59.90
CA VAL A 57 -40.51 5.46 58.71
C VAL A 57 -41.80 6.00 58.11
N VAL A 58 -42.13 7.22 58.51
CA VAL A 58 -43.08 8.06 57.79
C VAL A 58 -42.49 8.22 56.39
N LEU A 59 -43.10 7.56 55.41
CA LEU A 59 -42.79 7.78 53.99
C LEU A 59 -43.05 9.26 53.70
N PRO A 60 -42.07 10.03 53.18
CA PRO A 60 -42.34 11.38 52.71
C PRO A 60 -43.27 11.29 51.51
N SER A 61 -44.49 11.79 51.66
CA SER A 61 -45.53 11.81 50.62
C SER A 61 -45.38 13.00 49.66
N THR A 62 -44.16 13.46 49.43
CA THR A 62 -43.77 14.45 48.42
C THR A 62 -42.29 14.21 48.11
N CYS A 63 -41.97 13.77 46.89
CA CYS A 63 -40.57 13.60 46.48
C CYS A 63 -40.04 14.93 45.93
N ASP A 64 -38.93 15.38 46.50
CA ASP A 64 -38.23 16.60 46.11
C ASP A 64 -37.48 16.39 44.78
N CYS A 65 -37.81 17.17 43.75
CA CYS A 65 -37.00 17.29 42.53
C CYS A 65 -35.51 17.59 42.84
N ASP A 66 -35.22 18.08 44.05
CA ASP A 66 -33.90 18.40 44.55
C ASP A 66 -33.00 17.16 44.74
N GLU A 67 -33.52 15.98 45.13
CA GLU A 67 -32.68 14.77 45.29
C GLU A 67 -32.20 14.20 43.94
N ILE A 68 -33.08 14.17 42.93
CA ILE A 68 -32.73 13.72 41.58
C ILE A 68 -31.69 14.68 40.97
N ALA A 69 -31.87 15.99 41.16
CA ALA A 69 -30.91 17.00 40.73
C ALA A 69 -29.57 16.86 41.46
N GLN A 70 -29.56 16.53 42.76
CA GLN A 70 -28.34 16.27 43.52
C GLN A 70 -27.55 15.09 42.95
N PHE A 71 -28.19 13.95 42.68
CA PHE A 71 -27.51 12.79 42.09
C PHE A 71 -26.99 13.08 40.68
N ASN A 72 -27.76 13.78 39.83
CA ASN A 72 -27.28 14.16 38.51
C ASN A 72 -26.08 15.12 38.59
N ASN A 73 -26.16 16.17 39.41
CA ASN A 73 -25.07 17.15 39.54
C ASN A 73 -23.80 16.51 40.13
N ALA A 74 -23.95 15.58 41.09
CA ALA A 74 -22.84 14.77 41.60
C ALA A 74 -22.24 13.89 40.49
N GLY A 75 -23.08 13.26 39.66
CA GLY A 75 -22.65 12.47 38.50
C GLY A 75 -21.89 13.30 37.47
N VAL A 76 -22.38 14.49 37.12
CA VAL A 76 -21.72 15.43 36.19
C VAL A 76 -20.34 15.81 36.72
N SER A 77 -20.24 16.23 37.99
CA SER A 77 -18.95 16.61 38.59
C SER A 77 -17.96 15.44 38.66
N LEU A 78 -18.44 14.23 38.95
CA LEU A 78 -17.59 13.03 38.94
C LEU A 78 -17.12 12.67 37.53
N LEU A 79 -17.94 12.92 36.51
CA LEU A 79 -17.57 12.69 35.12
C LEU A 79 -16.48 13.67 34.67
N GLU A 80 -16.60 14.95 35.04
CA GLU A 80 -15.58 15.99 34.80
C GLU A 80 -14.24 15.64 35.48
N GLN A 81 -14.28 14.96 36.62
CA GLN A 81 -13.10 14.44 37.32
C GLN A 81 -12.54 13.12 36.72
N GLY A 82 -13.14 12.60 35.65
CA GLY A 82 -12.76 11.34 35.02
C GLY A 82 -13.19 10.07 35.79
N ARG A 83 -13.96 10.20 36.88
CA ARG A 83 -14.44 9.10 37.73
C ARG A 83 -15.71 8.47 37.15
N ARG A 84 -15.57 7.88 35.96
CA ARG A 84 -16.68 7.40 35.12
C ARG A 84 -17.57 6.33 35.77
N THR A 85 -17.02 5.41 36.56
CA THR A 85 -17.81 4.37 37.26
C THR A 85 -18.73 4.95 38.34
N GLU A 86 -18.22 5.91 39.10
CA GLU A 86 -18.97 6.56 40.16
C GLU A 86 -20.01 7.53 39.60
N ALA A 87 -19.68 8.21 38.49
CA ALA A 87 -20.64 8.99 37.73
C ALA A 87 -21.81 8.11 37.23
N ALA A 88 -21.51 6.95 36.65
CA ALA A 88 -22.54 5.99 36.18
C ALA A 88 -23.47 5.55 37.30
N ASN A 89 -22.92 5.23 38.48
CA ASN A 89 -23.72 4.84 39.64
C ASN A 89 -24.68 5.94 40.10
N ASN A 90 -24.26 7.20 40.06
CA ASN A 90 -25.11 8.33 40.42
C ASN A 90 -26.21 8.57 39.37
N PHE A 91 -25.91 8.49 38.07
CA PHE A 91 -26.92 8.61 37.02
C PHE A 91 -27.94 7.46 37.03
N LEU A 92 -27.49 6.22 37.28
CA LEU A 92 -28.39 5.07 37.41
C LEU A 92 -29.31 5.18 38.64
N ARG A 93 -28.81 5.72 39.76
CA ARG A 93 -29.65 6.00 40.95
C ARG A 93 -30.71 7.05 40.66
N ALA A 94 -30.34 8.14 39.97
CA ALA A 94 -31.29 9.16 39.55
C ALA A 94 -32.35 8.60 38.59
N LEU A 95 -31.94 7.78 37.60
CA LEU A 95 -32.85 7.11 36.67
C LEU A 95 -33.81 6.16 37.39
N TRP A 96 -33.30 5.34 38.31
CA TRP A 96 -34.12 4.40 39.07
C TRP A 96 -35.18 5.11 39.91
N GLN A 97 -34.82 6.21 40.58
CA GLN A 97 -35.77 7.02 41.36
C GLN A 97 -36.86 7.65 40.47
N LEU A 98 -36.49 8.15 39.29
CA LEU A 98 -37.42 8.71 38.30
C LEU A 98 -38.40 7.69 37.73
N GLU A 99 -37.90 6.53 37.30
CA GLU A 99 -38.73 5.47 36.70
C GLU A 99 -39.67 4.83 37.75
N HIS A 100 -39.22 4.73 39.01
CA HIS A 100 -40.07 4.27 40.12
C HIS A 100 -41.19 5.27 40.46
N GLN A 101 -40.95 6.58 40.32
CA GLN A 101 -41.99 7.61 40.50
C GLN A 101 -43.07 7.58 39.41
N GLN A 102 -42.69 7.37 38.14
CA GLN A 102 -43.66 7.19 37.05
C GLN A 102 -44.57 5.99 37.29
N GLN A 103 -44.01 4.87 37.74
CA GLN A 103 -44.80 3.69 38.09
C GLN A 103 -45.78 3.92 39.24
N GLN A 104 -45.46 4.81 40.19
CA GLN A 104 -46.39 5.18 41.27
C GLN A 104 -47.48 6.17 40.83
N GLN A 105 -47.22 7.04 39.84
CA GLN A 105 -48.24 7.89 39.22
C GLN A 105 -49.18 7.10 38.29
N ASP A 106 -48.64 6.12 37.56
CA ASP A 106 -49.39 5.26 36.62
C ASP A 106 -50.17 4.13 37.31
N GLN A 107 -50.02 3.92 38.62
CA GLN A 107 -50.81 2.96 39.39
C GLN A 107 -52.31 3.33 39.53
N THR A 108 -52.80 4.35 38.82
CA THR A 108 -54.24 4.53 38.54
C THR A 108 -54.71 4.01 37.18
N THR A 109 -53.81 3.41 36.36
CA THR A 109 -54.20 2.73 35.12
C THR A 109 -53.36 1.47 34.86
N SER A 110 -54.06 0.33 34.93
CA SER A 110 -53.58 -1.03 34.74
C SER A 110 -52.76 -1.26 33.45
N CYS A 111 -51.75 -2.13 33.59
CA CYS A 111 -50.97 -2.86 32.56
C CYS A 111 -49.72 -2.19 31.98
N CYS A 112 -48.54 -2.47 32.55
CA CYS A 112 -47.27 -2.63 31.82
C CYS A 112 -46.23 -3.44 32.65
N ASN A 113 -46.49 -4.74 32.86
CA ASN A 113 -45.48 -5.71 33.31
C ASN A 113 -44.74 -6.27 32.09
N ALA A 114 -43.62 -5.66 31.70
CA ALA A 114 -42.66 -6.27 30.76
C ALA A 114 -41.20 -5.74 30.80
N ILE A 115 -40.83 -4.81 31.70
CA ILE A 115 -39.48 -4.15 31.64
C ILE A 115 -38.56 -4.54 32.81
N ILE A 116 -39.02 -5.33 33.79
CA ILE A 116 -38.22 -5.64 35.01
C ILE A 116 -37.25 -6.83 34.83
N SER A 117 -37.15 -7.45 33.65
CA SER A 117 -36.16 -8.51 33.41
C SER A 117 -34.74 -8.02 33.03
N SER A 118 -34.54 -6.72 32.81
CA SER A 118 -33.25 -6.16 32.34
C SER A 118 -32.42 -5.44 33.41
N SER A 119 -33.01 -5.06 34.55
CA SER A 119 -32.31 -4.31 35.60
C SER A 119 -31.40 -5.17 36.48
N HIS A 120 -31.68 -6.47 36.63
CA HIS A 120 -30.83 -7.38 37.40
C HIS A 120 -29.60 -7.90 36.63
N LEU A 121 -29.52 -7.70 35.30
CA LEU A 121 -28.38 -8.12 34.47
C LEU A 121 -27.30 -7.02 34.31
N LEU A 122 -27.60 -5.76 34.65
CA LEU A 122 -26.66 -4.64 34.53
C LEU A 122 -25.74 -4.46 35.75
N SER A 123 -26.05 -5.11 36.87
CA SER A 123 -25.21 -5.08 38.08
C SER A 123 -23.97 -5.99 37.97
N SER A 124 -23.92 -6.95 37.04
CA SER A 124 -22.84 -7.93 36.94
C SER A 124 -21.85 -7.70 35.80
N THR A 125 -22.00 -6.63 35.01
CA THR A 125 -21.19 -6.39 33.79
C THR A 125 -20.20 -5.22 33.88
N ILE A 126 -20.15 -4.52 35.03
CA ILE A 126 -19.16 -3.47 35.27
C ILE A 126 -18.08 -4.00 36.20
N THR A 127 -17.13 -4.77 35.66
CA THR A 127 -15.86 -5.08 36.33
C THR A 127 -14.70 -4.51 35.53
N PRO A 128 -13.80 -3.72 36.13
CA PRO A 128 -12.55 -3.34 35.49
C PRO A 128 -11.59 -4.53 35.48
N VAL A 129 -11.03 -4.88 34.32
CA VAL A 129 -9.86 -5.77 34.25
C VAL A 129 -8.69 -5.01 34.84
N ALA A 130 -8.34 -5.33 36.08
CA ALA A 130 -7.16 -4.80 36.75
C ALA A 130 -5.90 -5.46 36.17
N SER A 131 -4.98 -4.63 35.66
CA SER A 131 -3.61 -5.01 35.36
C SER A 131 -2.80 -5.10 36.66
N THR A 132 -2.40 -6.30 37.05
CA THR A 132 -1.33 -6.50 38.03
C THR A 132 -0.26 -7.40 37.43
N THR A 133 0.94 -6.84 37.34
CA THR A 133 2.21 -7.54 37.19
C THR A 133 2.40 -8.54 38.33
N THR A 134 2.73 -9.79 38.03
CA THR A 134 3.88 -10.51 38.61
C THR A 134 4.01 -11.92 38.03
N THR A 135 5.27 -12.34 38.05
CA THR A 135 5.95 -13.50 37.47
C THR A 135 5.46 -14.90 37.88
N THR A 136 5.90 -15.86 37.04
CA THR A 136 6.27 -17.27 37.26
C THR A 136 5.29 -18.43 36.97
N THR A 137 5.75 -19.25 35.99
CA THR A 137 5.68 -20.71 35.80
C THR A 137 4.38 -21.39 35.31
N ALA A 138 4.51 -21.97 34.11
CA ALA A 138 3.63 -22.94 33.42
C ALA A 138 3.51 -24.29 34.19
N PRO A 139 2.63 -25.28 33.85
CA PRO A 139 2.36 -25.77 32.48
C PRO A 139 0.89 -26.10 32.11
N ASP A 140 0.75 -26.41 30.82
CA ASP A 140 -0.38 -26.85 29.99
C ASP A 140 -1.51 -27.69 30.64
N THR A 141 -2.75 -27.45 30.22
CA THR A 141 -3.64 -28.47 29.60
C THR A 141 -4.86 -27.82 28.94
N ALA A 142 -5.26 -28.40 27.81
CA ALA A 142 -6.25 -27.89 26.87
C ALA A 142 -7.70 -28.05 27.34
N ALA A 143 -8.55 -27.05 27.06
CA ALA A 143 -9.95 -27.24 26.70
C ALA A 143 -10.50 -26.01 25.95
N SER A 144 -11.05 -26.29 24.79
CA SER A 144 -11.63 -25.39 23.80
C SER A 144 -12.96 -24.74 24.23
N SER A 145 -13.07 -23.42 24.07
CA SER A 145 -14.35 -22.76 23.76
C SER A 145 -14.11 -21.54 22.87
N SER A 146 -14.44 -21.71 21.60
CA SER A 146 -14.34 -20.74 20.52
C SER A 146 -15.28 -19.55 20.74
N ILE A 147 -14.71 -18.36 20.95
CA ILE A 147 -15.39 -17.08 20.75
C ILE A 147 -15.14 -16.67 19.29
N PRO A 148 -16.15 -16.29 18.49
CA PRO A 148 -15.93 -15.88 17.12
C PRO A 148 -15.18 -14.54 17.10
N ARG A 149 -13.96 -14.54 16.57
CA ARG A 149 -13.28 -13.32 16.13
C ARG A 149 -13.98 -12.83 14.87
N GLU A 150 -14.71 -11.73 14.97
CA GLU A 150 -15.30 -11.05 13.82
C GLU A 150 -14.19 -10.56 12.89
N ARG A 151 -14.24 -11.06 11.65
CA ARG A 151 -13.37 -10.75 10.54
C ARG A 151 -13.71 -9.37 10.00
N ALA A 152 -12.84 -8.39 10.23
CA ALA A 152 -12.82 -7.17 9.44
C ALA A 152 -12.31 -7.49 8.04
N LEU A 153 -13.10 -7.12 7.02
CA LEU A 153 -12.74 -7.22 5.61
C LEU A 153 -11.59 -6.25 5.27
N PRO A 154 -10.72 -6.58 4.29
CA PRO A 154 -9.57 -5.75 3.95
C PRO A 154 -10.01 -4.53 3.13
N SER A 155 -10.16 -3.36 3.77
CA SER A 155 -10.21 -2.09 3.05
C SER A 155 -8.78 -1.65 2.74
N CYS A 156 -8.49 -1.46 1.46
CA CYS A 156 -7.23 -0.92 0.99
C CYS A 156 -7.20 0.60 1.19
N TYR A 157 -6.15 1.06 1.87
CA TYR A 157 -5.54 2.38 1.74
C TYR A 157 -6.48 3.60 1.77
N ILE A 158 -6.93 3.96 2.96
CA ILE A 158 -6.93 5.33 3.52
C ILE A 158 -6.84 5.13 5.03
N PHE A 159 -6.00 5.91 5.70
CA PHE A 159 -5.80 5.89 7.15
C PHE A 159 -7.13 6.05 7.91
N GLN A 160 -7.83 4.95 8.22
CA GLN A 160 -8.78 4.90 9.34
C GLN A 160 -7.96 4.70 10.61
N ARG A 161 -7.29 5.78 11.01
CA ARG A 161 -6.86 5.94 12.40
C ARG A 161 -8.03 6.55 13.14
N GLU A 162 -8.81 5.71 13.83
CA GLU A 162 -9.91 6.14 14.71
C GLU A 162 -9.47 7.20 15.74
N ASP A 163 -8.17 7.30 16.02
CA ASP A 163 -7.59 8.20 17.02
C ASP A 163 -7.29 9.63 16.52
N TYR A 164 -7.57 9.99 15.26
CA TYR A 164 -7.28 11.35 14.73
C TYR A 164 -8.45 12.12 14.10
N ASP A 165 -9.67 11.60 14.11
CA ASP A 165 -10.86 12.31 13.64
C ASP A 165 -11.53 13.13 14.77
N GLU A 166 -10.72 13.94 15.44
CA GLU A 166 -11.09 14.75 16.62
C GLU A 166 -12.31 15.67 16.37
N GLY A 167 -12.56 16.00 15.10
CA GLY A 167 -13.68 16.85 14.68
C GLY A 167 -15.06 16.20 14.73
N LEU A 168 -15.15 14.89 14.94
CA LEU A 168 -16.44 14.18 15.07
C LEU A 168 -16.90 14.04 16.53
N HIS A 169 -16.01 14.24 17.50
CA HIS A 169 -16.29 14.10 18.94
C HIS A 169 -16.60 15.47 19.59
N VAL A 170 -17.56 16.21 19.04
CA VAL A 170 -17.80 17.63 19.39
C VAL A 170 -18.47 17.83 20.76
N TYR A 171 -19.41 16.96 21.13
CA TYR A 171 -20.20 17.09 22.37
C TYR A 171 -19.78 16.04 23.39
N GLN A 172 -19.06 16.48 24.43
CA GLN A 172 -18.45 15.59 25.44
C GLN A 172 -18.94 15.88 26.85
N ASP A 173 -19.53 17.06 27.05
CA ASP A 173 -19.93 17.54 28.36
C ASP A 173 -21.25 16.89 28.78
N ALA A 174 -21.28 16.41 30.02
CA ALA A 174 -22.53 15.95 30.60
C ALA A 174 -23.47 17.13 30.84
N LEU A 175 -24.75 16.89 30.57
CA LEU A 175 -25.78 17.91 30.69
C LEU A 175 -26.30 17.95 32.12
N PRO A 176 -26.44 19.15 32.73
CA PRO A 176 -27.26 19.31 33.92
C PRO A 176 -28.73 19.01 33.56
N ILE A 177 -29.58 18.79 34.58
CA ILE A 177 -31.02 18.62 34.34
C ILE A 177 -31.56 19.87 33.65
N LEU A 178 -32.04 19.70 32.42
CA LEU A 178 -32.45 20.82 31.56
C LEU A 178 -33.90 21.28 31.83
N SER A 179 -34.72 20.47 32.52
CA SER A 179 -36.15 20.77 32.73
C SER A 179 -36.71 20.14 34.00
N SER A 180 -37.82 20.71 34.49
CA SER A 180 -38.63 20.13 35.57
C SER A 180 -39.53 18.98 35.10
N GLN A 181 -39.68 18.76 33.79
CA GLN A 181 -40.46 17.65 33.25
C GLN A 181 -39.71 16.32 33.38
N VAL A 182 -40.35 15.33 34.01
CA VAL A 182 -39.82 13.97 34.25
C VAL A 182 -39.27 13.31 32.99
N HIS A 183 -39.99 13.41 31.86
CA HIS A 183 -39.57 12.79 30.61
C HIS A 183 -38.27 13.39 30.06
N GLN A 184 -38.10 14.72 30.15
CA GLN A 184 -36.87 15.38 29.72
C GLN A 184 -35.69 15.06 30.64
N GLN A 185 -35.95 14.91 31.96
CA GLN A 185 -34.94 14.46 32.93
C GLN A 185 -34.40 13.06 32.59
N VAL A 186 -35.29 12.14 32.21
CA VAL A 186 -34.90 10.79 31.78
C VAL A 186 -34.07 10.84 30.48
N VAL A 187 -34.41 11.69 29.52
CA VAL A 187 -33.60 11.89 28.30
C VAL A 187 -32.20 12.39 28.64
N THR A 188 -32.08 13.42 29.50
CA THR A 188 -30.78 13.97 29.94
C THR A 188 -29.91 12.90 30.63
N LEU A 189 -30.49 12.09 31.51
CA LEU A 189 -29.76 11.05 32.21
C LEU A 189 -29.31 9.91 31.28
N ARG A 190 -30.16 9.49 30.32
CA ARG A 190 -29.80 8.50 29.30
C ARG A 190 -28.70 9.00 28.38
N TYR A 191 -28.72 10.30 28.04
CA TYR A 191 -27.64 10.95 27.29
C TYR A 191 -26.30 10.91 28.07
N ASN A 192 -26.31 11.29 29.35
CA ASN A 192 -25.12 11.27 30.21
C ASN A 192 -24.56 9.84 30.39
N MET A 193 -25.43 8.83 30.45
CA MET A 193 -25.01 7.42 30.42
C MET A 193 -24.34 7.04 29.09
N GLY A 194 -24.86 7.50 27.95
CA GLY A 194 -24.23 7.33 26.65
C GLY A 194 -22.80 7.87 26.61
N LEU A 195 -22.58 9.09 27.12
CA LEU A 195 -21.25 9.71 27.19
C LEU A 195 -20.24 8.89 28.00
N ILE A 196 -20.68 8.22 29.07
CA ILE A 196 -19.81 7.33 29.86
C ILE A 196 -19.31 6.16 29.00
N TYR A 197 -20.20 5.53 28.23
CA TYR A 197 -19.83 4.42 27.36
C TYR A 197 -18.98 4.85 26.17
N VAL A 198 -19.17 6.07 25.65
CA VAL A 198 -18.24 6.69 24.71
C VAL A 198 -16.84 6.81 25.34
N GLY A 199 -16.75 7.28 26.59
CA GLY A 199 -15.50 7.38 27.32
C GLY A 199 -14.78 6.03 27.54
N TYR A 200 -15.50 4.92 27.55
CA TYR A 200 -14.94 3.56 27.60
C TYR A 200 -14.63 2.96 26.21
N LYS A 201 -14.80 3.73 25.12
CA LYS A 201 -14.72 3.25 23.72
C LYS A 201 -15.67 2.08 23.42
N GLN A 202 -16.80 2.00 24.14
CA GLN A 202 -17.83 0.97 23.93
C GLN A 202 -18.98 1.53 23.08
N TYR A 203 -18.68 1.82 21.80
CA TYR A 203 -19.57 2.54 20.89
C TYR A 203 -20.92 1.85 20.66
N ASN A 204 -20.97 0.52 20.64
CA ASN A 204 -22.22 -0.23 20.54
C ASN A 204 -23.17 0.01 21.72
N GLN A 205 -22.63 0.08 22.95
CA GLN A 205 -23.43 0.33 24.15
C GLN A 205 -23.82 1.80 24.23
N ALA A 206 -22.89 2.71 23.93
CA ALA A 206 -23.17 4.15 23.85
C ALA A 206 -24.30 4.45 22.86
N ARG A 207 -24.24 3.89 21.65
CA ARG A 207 -25.29 4.04 20.63
C ARG A 207 -26.66 3.61 21.13
N ARG A 208 -26.76 2.49 21.85
CA ARG A 208 -28.03 2.03 22.45
C ARG A 208 -28.59 3.05 23.45
N TRP A 209 -27.76 3.59 24.33
CA TRP A 209 -28.19 4.59 25.31
C TRP A 209 -28.67 5.88 24.63
N PHE A 210 -27.94 6.38 23.62
CA PHE A 210 -28.37 7.54 22.85
C PHE A 210 -29.66 7.26 22.06
N GLN A 211 -29.86 6.06 21.53
CA GLN A 211 -31.06 5.70 20.80
C GLN A 211 -32.28 5.56 21.72
N MET A 212 -32.09 5.08 22.95
CA MET A 212 -33.14 5.11 23.99
C MET A 212 -33.53 6.53 24.38
N ALA A 213 -32.56 7.47 24.41
CA ALA A 213 -32.82 8.88 24.64
C ALA A 213 -33.57 9.51 23.45
N TRP A 214 -33.14 9.21 22.22
CA TRP A 214 -33.75 9.70 20.98
C TRP A 214 -35.20 9.26 20.81
N ASN A 215 -35.48 7.97 21.00
CA ASN A 215 -36.84 7.42 20.83
C ASN A 215 -37.83 8.03 21.82
N LEU A 216 -37.40 8.30 23.06
CA LEU A 216 -38.24 8.95 24.06
C LEU A 216 -38.50 10.40 23.69
N LEU A 217 -37.48 11.10 23.16
CA LEU A 217 -37.60 12.51 22.77
C LEU A 217 -38.53 12.72 21.56
N GLN A 218 -38.57 11.76 20.62
CA GLN A 218 -39.43 11.80 19.42
C GLN A 218 -40.93 11.64 19.71
N GLN A 219 -41.31 11.12 20.87
CA GLN A 219 -42.72 10.93 21.25
C GLN A 219 -43.41 12.25 21.64
N TYR A 220 -42.68 13.36 21.68
CA TYR A 220 -43.17 14.66 22.12
C TYR A 220 -42.87 15.73 21.06
N GLN A 221 -43.81 16.64 20.83
CA GLN A 221 -43.58 17.78 19.93
C GLN A 221 -42.58 18.77 20.56
N PRO A 222 -41.62 19.30 19.78
CA PRO A 222 -40.67 20.28 20.28
C PRO A 222 -41.41 21.58 20.66
N ALA A 223 -41.41 21.93 21.94
CA ALA A 223 -42.05 23.13 22.48
C ALA A 223 -41.03 24.24 22.82
N ASP A 224 -39.77 23.89 23.12
CA ASP A 224 -38.77 24.81 23.71
C ASP A 224 -37.40 24.77 22.99
N GLU A 225 -36.66 25.89 23.04
CA GLU A 225 -35.29 26.02 22.50
C GLU A 225 -34.30 25.00 23.10
N GLN A 226 -34.48 24.64 24.38
CA GLN A 226 -33.68 23.62 25.06
C GLN A 226 -33.92 22.20 24.52
N GLN A 227 -35.10 21.91 23.98
CA GLN A 227 -35.37 20.61 23.35
C GLN A 227 -34.63 20.49 22.01
N HIS A 228 -34.53 21.58 21.24
CA HIS A 228 -33.76 21.59 19.99
C HIS A 228 -32.27 21.33 20.23
N LEU A 229 -31.68 21.89 21.30
CA LEU A 229 -30.29 21.62 21.67
C LEU A 229 -30.06 20.16 22.12
N LEU A 230 -31.00 19.60 22.89
CA LEU A 230 -30.91 18.20 23.32
C LEU A 230 -31.05 17.22 22.14
N GLN A 231 -31.95 17.50 21.19
CA GLN A 231 -32.08 16.73 19.94
C GLN A 231 -30.77 16.72 19.16
N LEU A 232 -30.18 17.89 18.97
CA LEU A 232 -28.91 18.08 18.28
C LEU A 232 -27.76 17.28 18.90
N TYR A 233 -27.61 17.32 20.22
CA TYR A 233 -26.50 16.65 20.92
C TYR A 233 -26.62 15.13 20.86
N ILE A 234 -27.86 14.61 20.92
CA ILE A 234 -28.13 13.17 20.76
C ILE A 234 -27.82 12.74 19.33
N LEU A 235 -28.28 13.48 18.32
CA LEU A 235 -28.02 13.17 16.91
C LEU A 235 -26.54 13.17 16.57
N HIS A 236 -25.78 14.16 17.03
CA HIS A 236 -24.32 14.20 16.80
C HIS A 236 -23.60 13.03 17.45
N ASN A 237 -23.98 12.64 18.67
CA ASN A 237 -23.37 11.51 19.36
C ASN A 237 -23.78 10.15 18.76
N LEU A 238 -25.00 10.03 18.24
CA LEU A 238 -25.41 8.88 17.43
C LEU A 238 -24.60 8.80 16.13
N GLY A 239 -24.40 9.92 15.44
CA GLY A 239 -23.53 10.04 14.27
C GLY A 239 -22.10 9.61 14.59
N TYR A 240 -21.54 10.10 15.71
CA TYR A 240 -20.18 9.77 16.15
C TYR A 240 -20.04 8.28 16.48
N CYS A 241 -20.96 7.71 17.27
CA CYS A 241 -20.93 6.28 17.57
C CYS A 241 -21.07 5.43 16.32
N SER A 242 -21.92 5.83 15.37
CA SER A 242 -22.12 5.11 14.11
C SER A 242 -20.88 5.18 13.22
N TYR A 243 -20.19 6.32 13.19
CA TYR A 243 -18.91 6.49 12.52
C TYR A 243 -17.83 5.57 13.10
N CYS A 244 -17.66 5.54 14.43
CA CYS A 244 -16.71 4.65 15.10
C CYS A 244 -17.03 3.16 14.90
N LEU A 245 -18.27 2.81 14.53
CA LEU A 245 -18.67 1.45 14.18
C LEU A 245 -18.53 1.13 12.68
N GLY A 246 -18.06 2.09 11.87
CA GLY A 246 -17.93 1.96 10.41
C GLY A 246 -19.25 2.10 9.63
N LEU A 247 -20.34 2.51 10.29
CA LEU A 247 -21.68 2.69 9.71
C LEU A 247 -21.82 4.08 9.07
N ASN A 248 -20.97 4.39 8.09
CA ASN A 248 -20.86 5.73 7.50
C ASN A 248 -22.17 6.30 6.90
N PRO A 249 -23.03 5.52 6.20
CA PRO A 249 -24.31 6.05 5.70
C PRO A 249 -25.28 6.45 6.81
N GLU A 250 -25.32 5.68 7.90
CA GLU A 250 -26.16 5.96 9.07
C GLU A 250 -25.63 7.21 9.80
N ALA A 251 -24.31 7.32 9.95
CA ALA A 251 -23.67 8.51 10.51
C ALA A 251 -23.99 9.78 9.70
N MET A 252 -23.95 9.67 8.37
CA MET A 252 -24.29 10.79 7.48
C MET A 252 -25.72 11.27 7.70
N GLN A 253 -26.68 10.34 7.78
CA GLN A 253 -28.08 10.68 8.02
C GLN A 253 -28.25 11.43 9.34
N PHE A 254 -27.64 10.96 10.44
CA PHE A 254 -27.76 11.63 11.74
C PHE A 254 -27.19 13.06 11.72
N TYR A 255 -26.09 13.31 11.02
CA TYR A 255 -25.54 14.67 10.91
C TYR A 255 -26.38 15.58 9.99
N GLN A 256 -27.00 15.03 8.94
CA GLN A 256 -27.96 15.77 8.11
C GLN A 256 -29.23 16.12 8.88
N ASP A 257 -29.75 15.20 9.68
CA ASP A 257 -30.89 15.43 10.56
C ASP A 257 -30.55 16.50 11.62
N ALA A 258 -29.34 16.47 12.17
CA ALA A 258 -28.84 17.49 13.09
C ALA A 258 -28.77 18.88 12.42
N LEU A 259 -28.33 18.95 11.17
CA LEU A 259 -28.29 20.19 10.41
C LEU A 259 -29.71 20.71 10.12
N ALA A 260 -30.67 19.83 9.81
CA ALA A 260 -32.06 20.21 9.58
C ALA A 260 -32.67 20.89 10.82
N VAL A 261 -32.43 20.35 12.03
CA VAL A 261 -32.85 20.98 13.29
C VAL A 261 -32.28 22.40 13.42
N LEU A 262 -31.00 22.60 13.08
CA LEU A 262 -30.30 23.88 13.19
C LEU A 262 -30.72 24.95 12.16
N THR A 263 -31.36 24.56 11.05
CA THR A 263 -31.89 25.53 10.06
C THR A 263 -33.16 26.22 10.54
N THR A 264 -33.87 25.62 11.50
CA THR A 264 -35.12 26.17 12.06
C THR A 264 -34.89 27.18 13.19
N SER A 265 -33.68 27.21 13.77
CA SER A 265 -33.28 28.10 14.86
C SER A 265 -32.26 29.16 14.39
N THR A 266 -32.49 30.45 14.70
CA THR A 266 -31.67 31.57 14.20
C THR A 266 -30.72 32.21 15.24
N GLY A 267 -30.53 31.58 16.41
CA GLY A 267 -29.69 32.10 17.50
C GLY A 267 -28.18 31.95 17.29
N SER A 268 -27.36 32.83 17.88
CA SER A 268 -25.88 32.80 17.77
C SER A 268 -25.24 31.52 18.35
N ALA A 269 -25.86 30.91 19.38
CA ALA A 269 -25.42 29.63 19.93
C ALA A 269 -25.48 28.49 18.90
N THR A 270 -26.54 28.49 18.07
CA THR A 270 -26.79 27.46 17.04
C THR A 270 -25.86 27.59 15.83
N MET A 271 -25.15 28.71 15.68
CA MET A 271 -24.15 28.87 14.61
C MET A 271 -22.92 28.00 14.84
N MET A 272 -22.46 27.84 16.09
CA MET A 272 -21.32 26.98 16.42
C MET A 272 -21.63 25.52 16.14
N ASP A 273 -22.82 25.10 16.54
CA ASP A 273 -23.33 23.76 16.33
C ASP A 273 -23.47 23.44 14.83
N ARG A 274 -23.85 24.44 14.02
CA ARG A 274 -23.88 24.32 12.56
C ARG A 274 -22.49 24.13 11.96
N ALA A 275 -21.51 24.88 12.44
CA ALA A 275 -20.12 24.71 12.01
C ALA A 275 -19.58 23.33 12.38
N ALA A 276 -19.96 22.79 13.54
CA ALA A 276 -19.65 21.42 13.95
C ALA A 276 -20.27 20.38 13.03
N ALA A 277 -21.56 20.52 12.69
CA ALA A 277 -22.26 19.62 11.78
C ALA A 277 -21.61 19.63 10.38
N TYR A 278 -21.28 20.80 9.83
CA TYR A 278 -20.56 20.94 8.56
C TYR A 278 -19.22 20.21 8.57
N ASN A 279 -18.44 20.33 9.66
CA ASN A 279 -17.18 19.62 9.79
C ASN A 279 -17.39 18.09 9.81
N CYS A 280 -18.40 17.59 10.54
CA CYS A 280 -18.70 16.17 10.61
C CYS A 280 -19.13 15.59 9.25
N ILE A 281 -20.02 16.29 8.55
CA ILE A 281 -20.50 15.91 7.20
C ILE A 281 -19.33 15.91 6.22
N ALA A 282 -18.48 16.95 6.24
CA ALA A 282 -17.33 17.03 5.34
C ALA A 282 -16.34 15.88 5.56
N VAL A 283 -16.10 15.46 6.80
CA VAL A 283 -15.23 14.29 7.09
C VAL A 283 -15.85 13.00 6.52
N LEU A 284 -17.18 12.83 6.59
CA LEU A 284 -17.84 11.66 6.01
C LEU A 284 -17.85 11.68 4.47
N LEU A 285 -18.06 12.85 3.85
CA LEU A 285 -17.95 13.03 2.39
C LEU A 285 -16.52 12.70 1.92
N PHE A 286 -15.53 13.13 2.69
CA PHE A 286 -14.13 12.80 2.47
C PHE A 286 -13.86 11.28 2.52
N HIS A 287 -14.43 10.53 3.47
CA HIS A 287 -14.27 9.07 3.49
C HIS A 287 -14.97 8.37 2.31
N ARG A 288 -15.99 9.00 1.72
CA ARG A 288 -16.67 8.53 0.50
C ARG A 288 -15.89 8.88 -0.78
N SER A 289 -15.13 9.97 -0.76
CA SER A 289 -14.50 10.58 -1.95
C SER A 289 -13.34 9.81 -2.58
N SER A 290 -12.94 8.66 -2.03
CA SER A 290 -12.01 7.73 -2.72
C SER A 290 -12.51 7.27 -4.11
N ALA A 291 -13.73 7.64 -4.51
CA ALA A 291 -14.34 7.32 -5.80
C ALA A 291 -14.70 8.53 -6.72
N GLN A 292 -14.77 9.80 -6.26
CA GLN A 292 -15.28 10.92 -7.09
C GLN A 292 -14.66 12.29 -6.71
N GLU A 293 -14.20 13.05 -7.72
CA GLU A 293 -13.63 14.42 -7.56
C GLU A 293 -14.64 15.43 -6.97
N ASN A 294 -15.93 15.26 -7.30
CA ASN A 294 -17.00 16.19 -6.92
C ASN A 294 -17.25 16.23 -5.39
N ASP A 295 -17.09 15.10 -4.71
CA ASP A 295 -17.32 14.98 -3.25
C ASP A 295 -16.24 15.72 -2.43
N SER A 296 -15.02 15.85 -2.98
CA SER A 296 -13.92 16.54 -2.31
C SER A 296 -14.08 18.06 -2.36
N GLU A 297 -14.62 18.60 -3.45
CA GLU A 297 -14.95 20.02 -3.55
C GLU A 297 -16.08 20.39 -2.59
N GLU A 298 -17.14 19.59 -2.53
CA GLU A 298 -18.25 19.78 -1.58
C GLU A 298 -17.77 19.70 -0.12
N ALA A 299 -16.89 18.76 0.21
CA ALA A 299 -16.31 18.70 1.56
C ALA A 299 -15.49 19.96 1.90
N LEU A 300 -14.73 20.50 0.94
CA LEU A 300 -13.95 21.72 1.14
C LEU A 300 -14.85 22.96 1.30
N THR A 301 -15.96 23.07 0.57
CA THR A 301 -16.90 24.20 0.75
C THR A 301 -17.54 24.18 2.13
N LEU A 302 -17.99 23.02 2.61
CA LEU A 302 -18.54 22.85 3.97
C LEU A 302 -17.51 23.18 5.06
N LEU A 303 -16.26 22.73 4.89
CA LEU A 303 -15.17 23.08 5.83
C LEU A 303 -14.85 24.57 5.80
N GLN A 304 -14.92 25.21 4.63
CA GLN A 304 -14.69 26.65 4.52
C GLN A 304 -15.81 27.45 5.22
N GLU A 305 -17.08 27.03 5.08
CA GLU A 305 -18.19 27.63 5.82
C GLU A 305 -18.02 27.45 7.34
N SER A 306 -17.67 26.24 7.77
CA SER A 306 -17.36 25.93 9.17
C SER A 306 -16.22 26.82 9.71
N LEU A 307 -15.14 26.96 8.95
CA LEU A 307 -13.98 27.78 9.30
C LEU A 307 -14.35 29.25 9.47
N ASN A 308 -15.15 29.80 8.53
CA ASN A 308 -15.59 31.20 8.59
C ASN A 308 -16.41 31.48 9.85
N ILE A 309 -17.30 30.56 10.25
CA ILE A 309 -18.13 30.71 11.45
C ILE A 309 -17.26 30.70 12.72
N TYR A 310 -16.32 29.76 12.82
CA TYR A 310 -15.42 29.70 13.98
C TYR A 310 -14.45 30.88 14.05
N GLN A 311 -13.95 31.37 12.91
CA GLN A 311 -13.04 32.51 12.84
C GLN A 311 -13.72 33.84 13.25
N ALA A 312 -14.98 34.02 12.87
CA ALA A 312 -15.77 35.20 13.25
C ALA A 312 -15.98 35.34 14.76
N ASN A 313 -15.76 34.27 15.54
CA ASN A 313 -16.05 34.21 16.98
C ASN A 313 -14.82 33.80 17.83
N THR A 314 -13.61 34.12 17.36
CA THR A 314 -12.30 33.71 17.93
C THR A 314 -11.99 34.21 19.35
N ILE A 315 -12.89 34.97 19.99
CA ILE A 315 -12.75 35.45 21.36
C ILE A 315 -12.76 34.28 22.36
N VAL A 316 -13.44 33.17 22.04
CA VAL A 316 -13.52 31.99 22.92
C VAL A 316 -12.38 31.00 22.63
N SER A 317 -11.70 30.52 23.67
CA SER A 317 -10.59 29.55 23.55
C SER A 317 -11.02 28.23 22.92
N SER A 318 -12.27 27.79 23.15
CA SER A 318 -12.85 26.62 22.48
C SER A 318 -12.78 26.78 20.96
N CYS A 319 -13.26 27.90 20.42
CA CYS A 319 -13.29 28.18 18.98
C CYS A 319 -11.91 28.07 18.31
N ARG A 320 -10.83 28.43 19.02
CA ARG A 320 -9.46 28.26 18.49
C ARG A 320 -9.09 26.79 18.31
N ARG A 321 -9.52 25.89 19.21
CA ARG A 321 -9.34 24.44 19.05
C ARG A 321 -10.13 23.91 17.85
N GLN A 322 -11.38 24.34 17.68
CA GLN A 322 -12.17 23.94 16.50
C GLN A 322 -11.56 24.46 15.19
N VAL A 323 -11.08 25.71 15.13
CA VAL A 323 -10.35 26.24 13.95
C VAL A 323 -9.17 25.35 13.57
N ALA A 324 -8.36 24.92 14.54
CA ALA A 324 -7.23 24.02 14.27
C ALA A 324 -7.69 22.65 13.74
N THR A 325 -8.83 22.16 14.23
CA THR A 325 -9.42 20.89 13.79
C THR A 325 -9.90 20.98 12.34
N VAL A 326 -10.66 22.03 12.01
CA VAL A 326 -11.13 22.28 10.63
C VAL A 326 -9.96 22.44 9.66
N LEU A 327 -8.94 23.22 10.04
CA LEU A 327 -7.71 23.38 9.23
C LEU A 327 -6.97 22.05 9.04
N GLY A 328 -6.89 21.21 10.07
CA GLY A 328 -6.31 19.86 9.95
C GLY A 328 -7.08 18.97 8.97
N ASN A 329 -8.42 19.01 9.01
CA ASN A 329 -9.27 18.27 8.09
C ASN A 329 -9.14 18.77 6.65
N MET A 330 -9.15 20.09 6.43
CA MET A 330 -8.88 20.69 5.12
C MET A 330 -7.52 20.26 4.58
N GLY A 331 -6.48 20.25 5.44
CA GLY A 331 -5.15 19.80 5.08
C GLY A 331 -5.12 18.35 4.60
N ARG A 332 -5.90 17.45 5.22
CA ARG A 332 -6.02 16.04 4.81
C ARG A 332 -6.68 15.90 3.45
N ILE A 333 -7.74 16.66 3.18
CA ILE A 333 -8.41 16.65 1.88
C ILE A 333 -7.44 17.13 0.79
N HIS A 334 -6.78 18.28 1.01
CA HIS A 334 -5.77 18.78 0.07
C HIS A 334 -4.61 17.80 -0.16
N PHE A 335 -4.18 17.08 0.88
CA PHE A 335 -3.12 16.08 0.73
C PHE A 335 -3.56 14.93 -0.18
N LEU A 336 -4.80 14.47 -0.06
CA LEU A 336 -5.34 13.37 -0.86
C LEU A 336 -5.74 13.78 -2.28
N THR A 337 -6.14 15.04 -2.50
CA THR A 337 -6.30 15.62 -3.83
C THR A 337 -4.97 16.01 -4.49
N SER A 338 -3.83 15.64 -3.87
CA SER A 338 -2.46 15.93 -4.33
C SER A 338 -2.09 17.42 -4.38
N ASP A 339 -2.87 18.30 -3.73
CA ASP A 339 -2.51 19.70 -3.50
C ASP A 339 -1.66 19.84 -2.22
N HIS A 340 -0.42 19.37 -2.31
CA HIS A 340 0.49 19.32 -1.17
C HIS A 340 0.88 20.70 -0.63
N GLU A 341 0.73 21.78 -1.41
CA GLU A 341 1.03 23.14 -0.97
C GLU A 341 -0.06 23.67 -0.03
N MET A 342 -1.33 23.54 -0.43
CA MET A 342 -2.45 23.90 0.42
C MET A 342 -2.51 23.02 1.67
N ALA A 343 -2.22 21.72 1.53
CA ALA A 343 -2.12 20.79 2.66
C ALA A 343 -1.09 21.24 3.69
N MET A 344 0.15 21.52 3.25
CA MET A 344 1.23 21.99 4.11
C MET A 344 0.84 23.30 4.83
N ASN A 345 0.26 24.26 4.11
CA ASN A 345 -0.16 25.53 4.69
C ASN A 345 -1.26 25.35 5.76
N ALA A 346 -2.23 24.49 5.51
CA ALA A 346 -3.31 24.18 6.45
C ALA A 346 -2.77 23.48 7.71
N PHE A 347 -1.93 22.46 7.56
CA PHE A 347 -1.29 21.76 8.69
C PHE A 347 -0.37 22.67 9.48
N HIS A 348 0.39 23.56 8.83
CA HIS A 348 1.27 24.51 9.51
C HIS A 348 0.46 25.49 10.38
N LYS A 349 -0.65 26.02 9.87
CA LYS A 349 -1.56 26.89 10.64
C LYS A 349 -2.20 26.13 11.81
N ALA A 350 -2.69 24.91 11.58
CA ALA A 350 -3.26 24.06 12.63
C ALA A 350 -2.24 23.73 13.73
N TYR A 351 -1.00 23.41 13.34
CA TYR A 351 0.11 23.14 14.26
C TYR A 351 0.39 24.34 15.17
N HIS A 352 0.50 25.56 14.63
CA HIS A 352 0.76 26.75 15.45
C HIS A 352 -0.33 27.00 16.48
N ILE A 353 -1.59 26.83 16.09
CA ILE A 353 -2.72 27.01 17.01
C ILE A 353 -2.69 25.95 18.11
N ARG A 354 -2.48 24.67 17.76
CA ARG A 354 -2.40 23.58 18.75
C ARG A 354 -1.22 23.74 19.69
N LYS A 355 -0.05 24.09 19.17
CA LYS A 355 1.15 24.37 19.97
C LYS A 355 0.91 25.47 21.01
N GLN A 356 0.20 26.55 20.64
CA GLN A 356 -0.14 27.62 21.59
C GLN A 356 -1.16 27.20 22.66
N LEU A 357 -2.10 26.30 22.32
CA LEU A 357 -3.17 25.89 23.23
C LEU A 357 -2.78 24.73 24.16
N LEU A 358 -2.03 23.76 23.63
CA LEU A 358 -1.76 22.46 24.27
C LEU A 358 -0.28 22.28 24.64
N GLY A 359 0.61 23.12 24.11
CA GLY A 359 2.05 23.01 24.30
C GLY A 359 2.72 22.02 23.34
N ASP A 360 4.04 21.86 23.53
CA ASP A 360 4.93 21.10 22.64
C ASP A 360 4.91 19.59 22.86
N ASP A 361 4.47 19.13 24.04
CA ASP A 361 4.46 17.70 24.40
C ASP A 361 3.08 17.04 24.24
N SER A 362 2.13 17.74 23.62
CA SER A 362 0.81 17.17 23.31
C SER A 362 0.85 16.28 22.06
N MET A 363 0.23 15.10 22.14
CA MET A 363 0.07 14.20 21.00
C MET A 363 -0.72 14.84 19.85
N ASP A 364 -1.65 15.75 20.13
CA ASP A 364 -2.41 16.45 19.09
C ASP A 364 -1.55 17.44 18.30
N THR A 365 -0.59 18.07 18.99
CA THR A 365 0.44 18.92 18.35
C THR A 365 1.35 18.05 17.49
N ALA A 366 1.77 16.89 17.99
CA ALA A 366 2.57 15.94 17.23
C ALA A 366 1.84 15.45 15.98
N ALA A 367 0.55 15.09 16.07
CA ALA A 367 -0.25 14.65 14.93
C ALA A 367 -0.17 15.61 13.73
N MET A 368 -0.20 16.92 14.00
CA MET A 368 -0.04 17.93 12.96
C MET A 368 1.37 17.94 12.35
N LEU A 369 2.41 17.70 13.15
CA LEU A 369 3.79 17.54 12.65
C LEU A 369 3.94 16.33 11.75
N PHE A 370 3.30 15.20 12.07
CA PHE A 370 3.31 14.02 11.19
C PHE A 370 2.68 14.34 9.82
N ASN A 371 1.49 14.94 9.82
CA ASN A 371 0.78 15.30 8.59
C ASN A 371 1.54 16.38 7.77
N LEU A 372 2.14 17.36 8.47
CA LEU A 372 3.02 18.36 7.86
C LEU A 372 4.26 17.71 7.24
N GLY A 373 4.89 16.77 7.95
CA GLY A 373 6.03 15.99 7.45
C GLY A 373 5.68 15.20 6.19
N GLN A 374 4.50 14.58 6.13
CA GLN A 374 4.01 13.90 4.93
C GLN A 374 3.86 14.88 3.76
N SER A 375 3.20 16.01 3.98
CA SER A 375 3.01 17.02 2.92
C SER A 375 4.34 17.58 2.41
N LEU A 376 5.31 17.83 3.30
CA LEU A 376 6.67 18.27 2.94
C LEU A 376 7.44 17.21 2.13
N HIS A 377 7.33 15.94 2.52
CA HIS A 377 7.96 14.82 1.83
C HIS A 377 7.45 14.71 0.37
N TYR A 378 6.14 14.75 0.15
CA TYR A 378 5.58 14.68 -1.21
C TYR A 378 5.91 15.90 -2.08
N ARG A 379 6.22 17.06 -1.47
CA ARG A 379 6.78 18.22 -2.19
C ARG A 379 8.28 18.11 -2.51
N GLY A 380 8.97 17.11 -1.99
CA GLY A 380 10.42 16.95 -2.12
C GLY A 380 11.24 17.76 -1.10
N ALA A 381 10.62 18.37 -0.10
CA ALA A 381 11.32 19.03 1.00
C ALA A 381 11.74 18.01 2.07
N LEU A 382 12.77 17.22 1.74
CA LEU A 382 13.14 16.01 2.49
C LEU A 382 13.67 16.30 3.91
N GLU A 383 14.58 17.27 4.09
CA GLU A 383 15.11 17.59 5.42
C GLU A 383 14.05 18.19 6.38
N PRO A 384 13.24 19.18 5.98
CA PRO A 384 12.13 19.66 6.80
C PRO A 384 11.13 18.56 7.18
N ALA A 385 10.89 17.59 6.29
CA ALA A 385 10.05 16.45 6.60
C ALA A 385 10.65 15.56 7.69
N LEU A 386 11.96 15.26 7.61
CA LEU A 386 12.67 14.51 8.65
C LEU A 386 12.68 15.23 10.00
N GLU A 387 12.82 16.55 10.01
CA GLU A 387 12.72 17.36 11.25
C GLU A 387 11.34 17.22 11.90
N ALA A 388 10.26 17.36 11.12
CA ALA A 388 8.90 17.19 11.61
C ALA A 388 8.65 15.77 12.16
N TYR A 389 9.16 14.74 11.47
CA TYR A 389 9.06 13.35 11.94
C TYR A 389 9.89 13.08 13.20
N ARG A 390 11.08 13.67 13.35
CA ARG A 390 11.91 13.54 14.57
C ARG A 390 11.20 14.17 15.77
N GLU A 391 10.59 15.33 15.60
CA GLU A 391 9.81 15.96 16.67
C GLU A 391 8.56 15.14 17.03
N PHE A 392 7.86 14.58 16.04
CA PHE A 392 6.78 13.62 16.32
C PHE A 392 7.27 12.46 17.18
N LEU A 393 8.38 11.82 16.79
CA LEU A 393 8.92 10.67 17.52
C LEU A 393 9.37 11.05 18.94
N ARG A 394 9.90 12.25 19.15
CA ARG A 394 10.25 12.76 20.49
C ARG A 394 9.02 12.80 21.39
N VAL A 395 7.92 13.41 20.92
CA VAL A 395 6.67 13.52 21.68
C VAL A 395 6.03 12.15 21.90
N ALA A 396 5.91 11.34 20.85
CA ALA A 396 5.33 10.00 20.93
C ALA A 396 6.10 9.08 21.89
N SER A 397 7.44 9.12 21.85
CA SER A 397 8.27 8.30 22.76
C SER A 397 8.12 8.73 24.22
N GLY A 398 7.95 10.03 24.47
CA GLY A 398 7.69 10.57 25.81
C GLY A 398 6.30 10.21 26.33
N HIS A 399 5.28 10.21 25.47
CA HIS A 399 3.89 9.95 25.83
C HIS A 399 3.61 8.47 26.11
N TYR A 400 4.09 7.57 25.23
CA TYR A 400 3.79 6.14 25.33
C TYR A 400 4.69 5.38 26.31
N GLY A 401 5.85 5.93 26.69
CA GLY A 401 6.81 5.29 27.59
C GLY A 401 7.40 3.96 27.09
N SER A 402 7.05 3.54 25.87
CA SER A 402 7.52 2.33 25.22
C SER A 402 7.86 2.60 23.75
N ALA A 403 8.80 1.84 23.20
CA ALA A 403 9.18 1.93 21.79
C ALA A 403 8.20 1.20 20.85
N THR A 404 7.13 0.61 21.39
CA THR A 404 6.19 -0.26 20.69
C THR A 404 4.82 0.41 20.62
N HIS A 405 4.59 1.18 19.56
CA HIS A 405 3.30 1.81 19.29
C HIS A 405 3.04 1.92 17.78
N ARG A 406 1.77 1.87 17.37
CA ARG A 406 1.33 1.99 15.96
C ARG A 406 1.80 3.30 15.32
N ASP A 407 1.77 4.39 16.07
CA ASP A 407 2.25 5.69 15.58
C ASP A 407 3.75 5.75 15.36
N ILE A 408 4.53 5.19 16.30
CA ILE A 408 5.99 5.12 16.19
C ILE A 408 6.37 4.30 14.95
N CYS A 409 5.68 3.18 14.74
CA CYS A 409 5.83 2.34 13.55
C CYS A 409 5.58 3.15 12.25
N ALA A 410 4.46 3.87 12.17
CA ALA A 410 4.11 4.64 10.98
C ALA A 410 5.11 5.77 10.67
N VAL A 411 5.60 6.48 11.69
CA VAL A 411 6.55 7.59 11.47
C VAL A 411 7.92 7.06 11.08
N GLN A 412 8.39 5.97 11.68
CA GLN A 412 9.63 5.32 11.27
C GLN A 412 9.56 4.80 9.83
N ARG A 413 8.42 4.25 9.41
CA ARG A 413 8.16 3.87 8.02
C ARG A 413 8.21 5.09 7.08
N ALA A 414 7.56 6.20 7.44
CA ALA A 414 7.59 7.44 6.66
C ALA A 414 9.01 8.02 6.53
N MET A 415 9.79 8.05 7.61
CA MET A 415 11.20 8.46 7.57
C MET A 415 12.02 7.54 6.65
N ALA A 416 11.79 6.22 6.68
CA ALA A 416 12.49 5.30 5.80
C ALA A 416 12.24 5.58 4.31
N GLN A 417 11.02 6.00 3.96
CA GLN A 417 10.69 6.42 2.58
C GLN A 417 11.46 7.67 2.16
N VAL A 418 11.62 8.65 3.07
CA VAL A 418 12.43 9.84 2.82
C VAL A 418 13.90 9.48 2.59
N HIS A 419 14.49 8.65 3.46
CA HIS A 419 15.88 8.19 3.29
C HIS A 419 16.09 7.36 2.01
N ARG A 420 15.10 6.54 1.61
CA ARG A 420 15.12 5.83 0.32
C ARG A 420 15.15 6.81 -0.86
N GLN A 421 14.39 7.90 -0.81
CA GLN A 421 14.43 8.95 -1.85
C GLN A 421 15.76 9.71 -1.87
N GLN A 422 16.42 9.89 -0.73
CA GLN A 422 17.78 10.46 -0.65
C GLN A 422 18.88 9.48 -1.13
N GLY A 423 18.53 8.23 -1.47
CA GLY A 423 19.49 7.18 -1.82
C GLY A 423 20.23 6.56 -0.63
N GLN A 424 19.84 6.89 0.60
CA GLN A 424 20.42 6.39 1.84
C GLN A 424 19.76 5.06 2.25
N LEU A 425 20.02 4.02 1.46
CA LEU A 425 19.37 2.71 1.60
C LEU A 425 19.67 2.03 2.95
N ASP A 426 20.85 2.25 3.52
CA ASP A 426 21.26 1.71 4.83
C ASP A 426 20.39 2.22 5.97
N GLU A 427 20.22 3.54 6.05
CA GLU A 427 19.41 4.19 7.07
C GLU A 427 17.94 3.80 6.93
N ALA A 428 17.42 3.78 5.70
CA ALA A 428 16.07 3.31 5.40
C ALA A 428 15.83 1.86 5.88
N CYS A 429 16.79 0.95 5.69
CA CYS A 429 16.70 -0.43 6.20
C CYS A 429 16.65 -0.48 7.73
N THR A 430 17.46 0.34 8.42
CA THR A 430 17.44 0.39 9.89
C THR A 430 16.12 0.91 10.44
N LEU A 431 15.54 1.92 9.78
CA LEU A 431 14.26 2.50 10.16
C LEU A 431 13.10 1.53 9.93
N LEU A 432 13.06 0.82 8.79
CA LEU A 432 12.04 -0.20 8.55
C LEU A 432 12.12 -1.36 9.53
N ARG A 433 13.33 -1.80 9.93
CA ARG A 433 13.49 -2.83 10.98
C ARG A 433 12.95 -2.36 12.32
N ARG A 434 13.21 -1.11 12.71
CA ARG A 434 12.64 -0.52 13.94
C ARG A 434 11.12 -0.39 13.83
N ALA A 435 10.60 0.04 12.68
CA ALA A 435 9.17 0.14 12.43
C ALA A 435 8.48 -1.23 12.57
N PHE A 436 9.06 -2.26 11.96
CA PHE A 436 8.55 -3.63 12.07
C PHE A 436 8.54 -4.13 13.52
N GLN A 437 9.59 -3.88 14.29
CA GLN A 437 9.65 -4.23 15.72
C GLN A 437 8.60 -3.47 16.53
N ALA A 438 8.45 -2.17 16.30
CA ALA A 438 7.47 -1.33 16.97
C ALA A 438 6.02 -1.80 16.69
N GLY A 439 5.73 -2.11 15.43
CA GLY A 439 4.42 -2.63 14.99
C GLY A 439 4.12 -4.03 15.54
N CYS A 440 5.09 -4.95 15.49
CA CYS A 440 4.96 -6.29 16.05
C CYS A 440 4.66 -6.26 17.56
N GLY A 441 5.29 -5.34 18.30
CA GLY A 441 5.05 -5.18 19.74
C GLY A 441 3.69 -4.57 20.08
N ALA A 442 3.12 -3.75 19.19
CA ALA A 442 1.86 -3.04 19.43
C ALA A 442 0.62 -3.88 19.09
N VAL A 443 0.56 -4.44 17.88
CA VAL A 443 -0.65 -5.12 17.35
C VAL A 443 -0.40 -6.59 17.00
N GLY A 444 0.88 -6.96 16.81
CA GLY A 444 1.29 -8.32 16.47
C GLY A 444 1.73 -8.47 15.00
N PRO A 445 2.43 -9.57 14.67
CA PRO A 445 3.08 -9.75 13.37
C PRO A 445 2.13 -10.10 12.22
N LEU A 446 0.91 -10.53 12.53
CA LEU A 446 -0.10 -10.94 11.54
C LEU A 446 -1.00 -9.78 11.08
N GLU A 447 -0.85 -8.60 11.68
CA GLU A 447 -1.60 -7.43 11.23
C GLU A 447 -1.14 -7.03 9.81
N THR A 448 -2.10 -6.66 8.97
CA THR A 448 -1.85 -6.23 7.59
C THR A 448 -0.84 -5.08 7.53
N GLU A 449 -0.93 -4.10 8.43
CA GLU A 449 -0.03 -2.94 8.48
C GLU A 449 1.43 -3.34 8.73
N VAL A 450 1.66 -4.22 9.69
CA VAL A 450 2.98 -4.73 10.05
C VAL A 450 3.55 -5.61 8.94
N SER A 451 2.71 -6.46 8.33
CA SER A 451 3.11 -7.31 7.21
C SER A 451 3.56 -6.51 5.98
N CYS A 452 2.92 -5.36 5.68
CA CYS A 452 3.32 -4.51 4.55
C CYS A 452 4.76 -4.00 4.68
N ILE A 453 5.26 -3.80 5.91
CA ILE A 453 6.65 -3.38 6.18
C ILE A 453 7.63 -4.45 5.68
N LEU A 454 7.31 -5.74 5.79
CA LEU A 454 8.14 -6.82 5.26
C LEU A 454 8.26 -6.73 3.73
N SER A 455 7.17 -6.38 3.03
CA SER A 455 7.22 -6.18 1.58
C SER A 455 8.10 -4.97 1.20
N GLU A 456 8.01 -3.88 1.94
CA GLU A 456 8.86 -2.69 1.72
C GLU A 456 10.33 -2.99 1.99
N MET A 457 10.63 -3.71 3.07
CA MET A 457 11.97 -4.19 3.39
C MET A 457 12.51 -5.11 2.29
N GLY A 458 11.70 -6.04 1.79
CA GLY A 458 12.07 -6.94 0.69
C GLY A 458 12.47 -6.18 -0.57
N SER A 459 11.69 -5.15 -0.96
CA SER A 459 12.02 -4.28 -2.09
C SER A 459 13.33 -3.52 -1.87
N LEU A 460 13.55 -3.00 -0.66
CA LEU A 460 14.72 -2.19 -0.34
C LEU A 460 16.02 -3.03 -0.32
N TYR A 461 15.96 -4.24 0.23
CA TYR A 461 17.09 -5.18 0.17
C TYR A 461 17.41 -5.58 -1.27
N ALA A 462 16.40 -5.78 -2.12
CA ALA A 462 16.62 -6.09 -3.53
C ALA A 462 17.25 -4.92 -4.30
N GLU A 463 16.91 -3.66 -3.99
CA GLU A 463 17.58 -2.46 -4.53
C GLU A 463 19.05 -2.38 -4.13
N ARG A 464 19.39 -2.88 -2.94
CA ARG A 464 20.76 -2.99 -2.43
C ARG A 464 21.52 -4.20 -3.01
N ASN A 465 20.88 -5.03 -3.83
CA ASN A 465 21.37 -6.33 -4.30
C ASN A 465 21.62 -7.36 -3.16
N ASP A 466 21.00 -7.18 -2.00
CA ASP A 466 20.97 -8.17 -0.92
C ASP A 466 19.78 -9.10 -1.13
N TYR A 467 19.90 -10.00 -2.10
CA TYR A 467 18.79 -10.87 -2.51
C TYR A 467 18.41 -11.89 -1.43
N THR A 468 19.34 -12.28 -0.57
CA THR A 468 19.09 -13.20 0.55
C THR A 468 18.09 -12.63 1.54
N ASN A 469 18.35 -11.44 2.08
CA ASN A 469 17.44 -10.81 3.02
C ASN A 469 16.13 -10.36 2.35
N ALA A 470 16.18 -10.01 1.05
CA ALA A 470 14.98 -9.70 0.28
C ALA A 470 14.03 -10.91 0.19
N ILE A 471 14.57 -12.09 -0.14
CA ILE A 471 13.80 -13.34 -0.22
C ILE A 471 13.18 -13.67 1.14
N ASP A 472 13.93 -13.61 2.22
CA ASP A 472 13.42 -13.92 3.56
C ASP A 472 12.26 -13.01 3.95
N CYS A 473 12.38 -11.69 3.71
CA CYS A 473 11.30 -10.74 3.97
C CYS A 473 10.05 -11.05 3.15
N PHE A 474 10.19 -11.33 1.85
CA PHE A 474 9.05 -11.66 1.01
C PHE A 474 8.42 -13.01 1.34
N LEU A 475 9.19 -14.01 1.78
CA LEU A 475 8.67 -15.29 2.23
C LEU A 475 7.87 -15.16 3.53
N HIS A 476 8.38 -14.39 4.50
CA HIS A 476 7.62 -14.09 5.71
C HIS A 476 6.33 -13.33 5.36
N PHE A 477 6.39 -12.35 4.48
CA PHE A 477 5.20 -11.63 4.01
C PHE A 477 4.19 -12.57 3.34
N LEU A 478 4.64 -13.45 2.45
CA LEU A 478 3.78 -14.44 1.80
C LEU A 478 3.11 -15.36 2.82
N GLN A 479 3.84 -15.87 3.81
CA GLN A 479 3.29 -16.70 4.88
C GLN A 479 2.20 -15.96 5.66
N THR A 480 2.42 -14.70 6.04
CA THR A 480 1.39 -13.91 6.74
C THR A 480 0.13 -13.76 5.89
N GLN A 481 0.26 -13.48 4.59
CA GLN A 481 -0.88 -13.37 3.67
C GLN A 481 -1.61 -14.71 3.51
N GLU A 482 -0.89 -15.81 3.31
CA GLU A 482 -1.48 -17.14 3.17
C GLU A 482 -2.24 -17.55 4.44
N THR A 483 -1.73 -17.21 5.63
CA THR A 483 -2.46 -17.45 6.88
C THR A 483 -3.72 -16.60 7.02
N LEU A 484 -3.67 -15.33 6.58
CA LEU A 484 -4.79 -14.39 6.68
C LEU A 484 -5.94 -14.76 5.72
N PHE A 485 -5.59 -15.18 4.50
CA PHE A 485 -6.55 -15.44 3.43
C PHE A 485 -6.94 -16.92 3.26
N LYS A 486 -6.38 -17.82 4.07
CA LYS A 486 -6.56 -19.28 3.95
C LYS A 486 -8.01 -19.73 3.81
N ASP A 487 -8.88 -19.14 4.64
CA ASP A 487 -10.28 -19.58 4.76
C ASP A 487 -11.25 -18.72 3.94
N THR A 488 -10.83 -17.55 3.47
CA THR A 488 -11.69 -16.55 2.83
C THR A 488 -11.44 -16.45 1.33
N GLN A 489 -10.19 -16.31 0.90
CA GLN A 489 -9.82 -16.06 -0.49
C GLN A 489 -8.40 -16.61 -0.81
N PRO A 490 -8.25 -17.93 -1.05
CA PRO A 490 -6.93 -18.50 -1.36
C PRO A 490 -6.31 -17.97 -2.67
N LEU A 491 -7.13 -17.37 -3.56
CA LEU A 491 -6.70 -16.76 -4.83
C LEU A 491 -6.59 -15.22 -4.75
N HIS A 492 -6.17 -14.68 -3.62
CA HIS A 492 -6.08 -13.24 -3.41
C HIS A 492 -4.99 -12.57 -4.28
N ALA A 493 -5.27 -11.40 -4.88
CA ALA A 493 -4.33 -10.66 -5.74
C ALA A 493 -2.97 -10.39 -5.07
N ASN A 494 -2.98 -10.02 -3.79
CA ASN A 494 -1.75 -9.75 -3.05
C ASN A 494 -0.81 -10.97 -2.99
N ILE A 495 -1.33 -12.19 -2.86
CA ILE A 495 -0.52 -13.42 -2.87
C ILE A 495 0.14 -13.58 -4.24
N LEU A 496 -0.60 -13.32 -5.33
CA LEU A 496 -0.09 -13.35 -6.70
C LEU A 496 1.08 -12.38 -6.87
N ILE A 497 0.90 -11.12 -6.48
CA ILE A 497 1.90 -10.06 -6.59
C ILE A 497 3.15 -10.40 -5.77
N THR A 498 2.98 -10.89 -4.53
CA THR A 498 4.09 -11.31 -3.68
C THR A 498 4.89 -12.44 -4.33
N LYS A 499 4.24 -13.47 -4.88
CA LYS A 499 4.94 -14.56 -5.58
C LYS A 499 5.67 -14.09 -6.84
N ILE A 500 5.12 -13.12 -7.58
CA ILE A 500 5.81 -12.49 -8.72
C ILE A 500 7.07 -11.75 -8.24
N ASN A 501 6.98 -10.98 -7.15
CA ASN A 501 8.12 -10.28 -6.59
C ASN A 501 9.21 -11.24 -6.14
N ILE A 502 8.85 -12.34 -5.46
CA ILE A 502 9.77 -13.41 -5.09
C ILE A 502 10.46 -13.99 -6.34
N ALA A 503 9.68 -14.33 -7.38
CA ALA A 503 10.23 -14.86 -8.63
C ALA A 503 11.22 -13.89 -9.30
N ARG A 504 10.93 -12.59 -9.28
CA ARG A 504 11.83 -11.54 -9.80
C ARG A 504 13.12 -11.47 -9.00
N VAL A 505 13.08 -11.55 -7.67
CA VAL A 505 14.29 -11.55 -6.84
C VAL A 505 15.14 -12.79 -7.09
N TYR A 506 14.54 -13.99 -7.16
CA TYR A 506 15.26 -15.21 -7.53
C TYR A 506 15.92 -15.13 -8.91
N LYS A 507 15.23 -14.53 -9.89
CA LYS A 507 15.81 -14.26 -11.22
C LYS A 507 17.06 -13.39 -11.13
N HIS A 508 17.03 -12.32 -10.33
CA HIS A 508 18.18 -11.44 -10.13
C HIS A 508 19.31 -12.12 -9.35
N ASN A 509 18.98 -13.02 -8.41
CA ASN A 509 19.92 -13.87 -7.70
C ASN A 509 20.45 -15.05 -8.53
N THR A 510 20.16 -15.11 -9.84
CA THR A 510 20.56 -16.19 -10.78
C THR A 510 20.02 -17.59 -10.47
N ASP A 511 19.14 -17.73 -9.48
CA ASP A 511 18.44 -19.00 -9.20
C ASP A 511 17.17 -19.08 -10.06
N TYR A 512 17.38 -19.46 -11.31
CA TYR A 512 16.32 -19.59 -12.31
C TYR A 512 15.37 -20.75 -12.03
N VAL A 513 15.80 -21.75 -11.24
CA VAL A 513 14.97 -22.92 -10.88
C VAL A 513 13.88 -22.48 -9.90
N SER A 514 14.25 -21.78 -8.83
CA SER A 514 13.29 -21.24 -7.87
C SER A 514 12.40 -20.18 -8.51
N ALA A 515 12.96 -19.30 -9.34
CA ALA A 515 12.16 -18.31 -10.09
C ALA A 515 11.10 -18.99 -10.98
N LEU A 516 11.48 -20.03 -11.74
CA LEU A 516 10.56 -20.79 -12.57
C LEU A 516 9.46 -21.49 -11.74
N ARG A 517 9.80 -22.02 -10.56
CA ARG A 517 8.80 -22.62 -9.65
C ARG A 517 7.73 -21.61 -9.27
N TYR A 518 8.11 -20.43 -8.80
CA TYR A 518 7.14 -19.39 -8.43
C TYR A 518 6.33 -18.89 -9.62
N TYR A 519 6.94 -18.70 -10.79
CA TYR A 519 6.18 -18.33 -11.99
C TYR A 519 5.16 -19.40 -12.41
N LYS A 520 5.46 -20.70 -12.24
CA LYS A 520 4.51 -21.79 -12.47
C LYS A 520 3.33 -21.74 -11.49
N GLU A 521 3.59 -21.46 -10.22
CA GLU A 521 2.53 -21.27 -9.21
C GLU A 521 1.65 -20.06 -9.55
N VAL A 522 2.26 -18.94 -9.94
CA VAL A 522 1.54 -17.73 -10.39
C VAL A 522 0.66 -18.04 -11.60
N HIS A 523 1.21 -18.69 -12.62
CA HIS A 523 0.45 -19.09 -13.80
C HIS A 523 -0.73 -20.00 -13.45
N ALA A 524 -0.53 -20.99 -12.57
CA ALA A 524 -1.60 -21.88 -12.12
C ALA A 524 -2.74 -21.10 -11.43
N MET A 525 -2.40 -20.13 -10.57
CA MET A 525 -3.40 -19.27 -9.92
C MET A 525 -4.14 -18.39 -10.93
N GLN A 526 -3.45 -17.77 -11.88
CA GLN A 526 -4.07 -16.93 -12.91
C GLN A 526 -5.06 -17.72 -13.77
N VAL A 527 -4.70 -18.96 -14.17
CA VAL A 527 -5.59 -19.84 -14.93
C VAL A 527 -6.85 -20.18 -14.13
N GLN A 528 -6.71 -20.48 -12.84
CA GLN A 528 -7.86 -20.75 -11.96
C GLN A 528 -8.77 -19.52 -11.82
N ILE A 529 -8.20 -18.32 -11.64
CA ILE A 529 -8.96 -17.07 -11.56
C ILE A 529 -9.75 -16.84 -12.86
N LEU A 530 -9.10 -16.99 -14.02
CA LEU A 530 -9.78 -16.83 -15.31
C LEU A 530 -10.86 -17.88 -15.58
N ALA A 531 -10.66 -19.12 -15.12
CA ALA A 531 -11.66 -20.18 -15.23
C ALA A 531 -12.91 -19.87 -14.39
N ASN A 532 -12.70 -19.38 -13.16
CA ASN A 532 -13.79 -18.98 -12.27
C ASN A 532 -14.59 -17.80 -12.87
N ASN A 533 -13.90 -16.81 -13.46
CA ASN A 533 -14.55 -15.66 -14.11
C ASN A 533 -15.41 -16.04 -15.33
N LYS A 534 -15.05 -17.11 -16.05
CA LYS A 534 -15.88 -17.66 -17.15
C LYS A 534 -17.10 -18.44 -16.66
N SER A 535 -17.01 -19.05 -15.48
CA SER A 535 -18.13 -19.81 -14.89
C SER A 535 -19.22 -18.91 -14.30
N THR A 536 -18.85 -17.73 -13.76
CA THR A 536 -19.78 -16.74 -13.22
C THR A 536 -20.47 -15.87 -14.27
N SER A 537 -20.01 -15.86 -15.53
CA SER A 537 -20.72 -15.15 -16.61
C SER A 537 -22.03 -15.83 -17.04
N ASN A 538 -22.30 -17.04 -16.55
CA ASN A 538 -23.52 -17.81 -16.86
C ASN A 538 -24.46 -18.01 -15.66
N SER A 539 -24.17 -17.42 -14.50
CA SER A 539 -25.07 -17.44 -13.34
C SER A 539 -25.16 -16.06 -12.69
N ASN A 540 -26.36 -15.49 -12.67
CA ASN A 540 -26.71 -14.27 -11.92
C ASN A 540 -26.60 -14.52 -10.40
N THR A 541 -25.39 -14.74 -9.90
CA THR A 541 -25.10 -14.82 -8.47
C THR A 541 -24.02 -13.82 -8.16
N HIS A 542 -24.39 -12.79 -7.38
CA HIS A 542 -23.51 -11.79 -6.81
C HIS A 542 -22.43 -12.46 -5.93
N GLY A 543 -21.29 -12.80 -6.54
CA GLY A 543 -20.11 -13.31 -5.87
C GLY A 543 -19.01 -12.23 -5.83
N THR A 544 -18.31 -12.18 -4.71
CA THR A 544 -17.19 -11.27 -4.37
C THR A 544 -16.26 -10.90 -5.53
N PRO A 545 -15.72 -9.67 -5.58
CA PRO A 545 -14.86 -9.22 -6.66
C PRO A 545 -13.62 -10.11 -6.78
N THR A 546 -13.62 -10.97 -7.79
CA THR A 546 -12.45 -11.72 -8.23
C THR A 546 -11.39 -10.74 -8.74
N PRO A 547 -10.09 -10.96 -8.45
CA PRO A 547 -9.06 -10.03 -8.87
C PRO A 547 -9.04 -9.89 -10.40
N PRO A 548 -8.77 -8.69 -10.94
CA PRO A 548 -8.83 -8.39 -12.37
C PRO A 548 -7.60 -8.97 -13.08
N VAL A 549 -7.45 -10.30 -13.08
CA VAL A 549 -6.38 -10.94 -13.85
C VAL A 549 -6.75 -10.87 -15.32
N SER A 550 -5.99 -10.10 -16.08
CA SER A 550 -6.15 -10.04 -17.53
C SER A 550 -5.45 -11.22 -18.19
N SER A 551 -5.97 -11.65 -19.34
CA SER A 551 -5.27 -12.60 -20.21
C SER A 551 -3.88 -12.09 -20.63
N LEU A 552 -3.65 -10.78 -20.65
CA LEU A 552 -2.32 -10.20 -20.94
C LEU A 552 -1.31 -10.45 -19.81
N GLU A 553 -1.75 -10.45 -18.54
CA GLU A 553 -0.88 -10.80 -17.41
C GLU A 553 -0.44 -12.27 -17.45
N VAL A 554 -1.31 -13.17 -17.94
CA VAL A 554 -0.95 -14.57 -18.20
C VAL A 554 0.16 -14.65 -19.24
N ALA A 555 0.03 -13.89 -20.34
CA ALA A 555 1.07 -13.85 -21.38
C ALA A 555 2.41 -13.31 -20.87
N SER A 556 2.40 -12.29 -20.00
CA SER A 556 3.61 -11.77 -19.34
C SER A 556 4.26 -12.80 -18.40
N THR A 557 3.46 -13.58 -17.69
CA THR A 557 3.93 -14.67 -16.83
C THR A 557 4.54 -15.80 -17.66
N LEU A 558 3.87 -16.21 -18.74
CA LEU A 558 4.39 -17.20 -19.71
C LEU A 558 5.70 -16.74 -20.35
N SER A 559 5.82 -15.46 -20.70
CA SER A 559 7.08 -14.90 -21.24
C SER A 559 8.21 -14.95 -20.22
N SER A 560 7.91 -14.67 -18.95
CA SER A 560 8.87 -14.76 -17.85
C SER A 560 9.30 -16.22 -17.62
N MET A 561 8.37 -17.17 -17.69
CA MET A 561 8.68 -18.62 -17.65
C MET A 561 9.56 -19.04 -18.83
N GLY A 562 9.23 -18.59 -20.04
CA GLY A 562 10.02 -18.83 -21.26
C GLY A 562 11.45 -18.33 -21.11
N LEU A 563 11.65 -17.15 -20.51
CA LEU A 563 12.98 -16.60 -20.25
C LEU A 563 13.76 -17.45 -19.24
N MET A 564 13.12 -17.92 -18.16
CA MET A 564 13.80 -18.78 -17.18
C MET A 564 14.19 -20.12 -17.81
N LEU A 565 13.31 -20.70 -18.62
CA LEU A 565 13.59 -21.94 -19.36
C LEU A 565 14.72 -21.75 -20.38
N TYR A 566 14.77 -20.61 -21.08
CA TYR A 566 15.87 -20.26 -21.98
C TYR A 566 17.22 -20.18 -21.25
N LEU A 567 17.25 -19.52 -20.08
CA LEU A 567 18.46 -19.40 -19.25
C LEU A 567 18.90 -20.75 -18.67
N LEU A 568 17.95 -21.64 -18.38
CA LEU A 568 18.19 -23.04 -18.00
C LEU A 568 18.53 -23.96 -19.19
N GLN A 569 18.66 -23.41 -20.42
CA GLN A 569 18.93 -24.14 -21.67
C GLN A 569 17.84 -25.16 -22.07
N ALA A 570 16.65 -25.07 -21.47
CA ALA A 570 15.48 -25.85 -21.83
C ALA A 570 14.72 -25.19 -22.98
N TYR A 571 15.32 -25.18 -24.18
CA TYR A 571 14.84 -24.39 -25.32
C TYR A 571 13.48 -24.85 -25.87
N LYS A 572 13.19 -26.16 -25.90
CA LYS A 572 11.89 -26.65 -26.39
C LYS A 572 10.72 -26.19 -25.50
N PRO A 573 10.73 -26.43 -24.16
CA PRO A 573 9.72 -25.86 -23.28
C PRO A 573 9.65 -24.33 -23.30
N ALA A 574 10.79 -23.65 -23.50
CA ALA A 574 10.80 -22.19 -23.62
C ALA A 574 10.01 -21.73 -24.87
N LEU A 575 10.19 -22.42 -25.99
CA LEU A 575 9.45 -22.17 -27.23
C LEU A 575 7.95 -22.32 -27.01
N ASP A 576 7.52 -23.41 -26.36
CA ASP A 576 6.11 -23.68 -26.05
C ASP A 576 5.50 -22.52 -25.23
N CYS A 577 6.20 -22.05 -24.18
CA CYS A 577 5.74 -20.93 -23.36
C CYS A 577 5.62 -19.63 -24.17
N TYR A 578 6.59 -19.32 -25.03
CA TYR A 578 6.54 -18.10 -25.84
C TYR A 578 5.47 -18.17 -26.94
N GLN A 579 5.23 -19.33 -27.54
CA GLN A 579 4.15 -19.53 -28.52
C GLN A 579 2.77 -19.34 -27.88
N GLU A 580 2.57 -19.90 -26.68
CA GLU A 580 1.32 -19.69 -25.93
C GLU A 580 1.15 -18.21 -25.53
N ALA A 581 2.23 -17.55 -25.07
CA ALA A 581 2.19 -16.12 -24.78
C ALA A 581 1.84 -15.27 -26.02
N LEU A 582 2.41 -15.62 -27.18
CA LEU A 582 2.13 -14.95 -28.45
C LEU A 582 0.66 -15.12 -28.86
N ARG A 583 0.12 -16.35 -28.76
CA ARG A 583 -1.29 -16.63 -29.07
C ARG A 583 -2.23 -15.76 -28.23
N VAL A 584 -2.00 -15.69 -26.92
CA VAL A 584 -2.83 -14.92 -26.00
C VAL A 584 -2.74 -13.41 -26.29
N ARG A 585 -1.55 -12.89 -26.60
CA ARG A 585 -1.35 -11.48 -26.99
C ARG A 585 -2.09 -11.15 -28.29
N LEU A 586 -1.98 -12.01 -29.30
CA LEU A 586 -2.66 -11.81 -30.60
C LEU A 586 -4.19 -11.86 -30.47
N GLU A 587 -4.73 -12.81 -29.70
CA GLU A 587 -6.18 -12.93 -29.48
C GLU A 587 -6.79 -11.67 -28.84
N LYS A 588 -6.05 -11.04 -27.92
CA LYS A 588 -6.58 -9.94 -27.10
C LYS A 588 -6.30 -8.56 -27.65
N LEU A 589 -5.16 -8.37 -28.29
CA LEU A 589 -4.76 -7.08 -28.83
C LEU A 589 -5.30 -6.87 -30.26
N GLY A 590 -5.77 -7.93 -30.93
CA GLY A 590 -6.43 -7.88 -32.25
C GLY A 590 -5.55 -7.43 -33.41
N THR A 591 -4.41 -6.80 -33.15
CA THR A 591 -3.43 -6.32 -34.11
C THR A 591 -2.03 -6.78 -33.72
N SER A 592 -1.18 -7.08 -34.70
CA SER A 592 0.24 -7.37 -34.50
C SER A 592 1.07 -6.14 -34.09
N GLN A 593 0.43 -4.98 -33.95
CA GLN A 593 1.06 -3.68 -33.72
C GLN A 593 1.16 -3.37 -32.22
N HIS A 594 1.81 -4.24 -31.46
CA HIS A 594 2.08 -4.02 -30.05
C HIS A 594 3.53 -4.37 -29.70
N ALA A 595 4.16 -3.59 -28.82
CA ALA A 595 5.56 -3.78 -28.45
C ALA A 595 5.81 -5.18 -27.85
N ASP A 596 4.91 -5.63 -26.99
CA ASP A 596 4.96 -6.97 -26.37
C ASP A 596 4.89 -8.12 -27.39
N VAL A 597 4.12 -7.96 -28.47
CA VAL A 597 4.06 -8.97 -29.54
C VAL A 597 5.43 -9.08 -30.22
N ALA A 598 6.02 -7.93 -30.57
CA ALA A 598 7.37 -7.89 -31.14
C ALA A 598 8.43 -8.49 -30.18
N GLU A 599 8.36 -8.21 -28.88
CA GLU A 599 9.27 -8.80 -27.88
C GLU A 599 9.13 -10.32 -27.79
N THR A 600 7.89 -10.83 -27.87
CA THR A 600 7.63 -12.27 -27.88
C THR A 600 8.25 -12.93 -29.11
N ILE A 601 8.05 -12.34 -30.29
CA ILE A 601 8.58 -12.85 -31.56
C ILE A 601 10.11 -12.82 -31.54
N ASN A 602 10.74 -11.77 -31.01
CA ASN A 602 12.19 -11.72 -30.82
C ASN A 602 12.67 -12.87 -29.91
N SER A 603 11.98 -13.11 -28.79
CA SER A 603 12.31 -14.20 -27.88
C SER A 603 12.17 -15.58 -28.53
N ILE A 604 11.14 -15.78 -29.37
CA ILE A 604 10.96 -16.97 -30.21
C ILE A 604 12.14 -17.12 -31.18
N GLY A 605 12.52 -16.05 -31.89
CA GLY A 605 13.66 -16.04 -32.81
C GLY A 605 14.97 -16.46 -32.13
N LEU A 606 15.24 -15.95 -30.93
CA LEU A 606 16.41 -16.33 -30.13
C LEU A 606 16.38 -17.82 -29.73
N VAL A 607 15.22 -18.35 -29.35
CA VAL A 607 15.07 -19.77 -28.99
C VAL A 607 15.26 -20.66 -30.23
N LEU A 608 14.67 -20.30 -31.37
CA LEU A 608 14.81 -21.03 -32.65
C LEU A 608 16.26 -21.05 -33.12
N PHE A 609 16.97 -19.92 -33.00
CA PHE A 609 18.40 -19.83 -33.29
C PHE A 609 19.21 -20.81 -32.42
N LYS A 610 18.93 -20.90 -31.11
CA LYS A 610 19.58 -21.87 -30.21
C LYS A 610 19.22 -23.33 -30.51
N LEU A 611 18.05 -23.59 -31.07
CA LEU A 611 17.64 -24.92 -31.54
C LEU A 611 18.26 -25.31 -32.89
N GLY A 612 18.95 -24.38 -33.57
CA GLY A 612 19.53 -24.59 -34.90
C GLY A 612 18.52 -24.47 -36.05
N MET A 613 17.32 -23.96 -35.79
CA MET A 613 16.26 -23.77 -36.78
C MET A 613 16.43 -22.42 -37.46
N MET A 614 17.48 -22.28 -38.28
CA MET A 614 17.93 -20.99 -38.81
C MET A 614 16.89 -20.29 -39.68
N ASP A 615 16.23 -21.01 -40.59
CA ASP A 615 15.22 -20.43 -41.48
C ASP A 615 14.07 -19.78 -40.70
N MET A 616 13.53 -20.49 -39.70
CA MET A 616 12.45 -19.96 -38.86
C MET A 616 12.93 -18.82 -37.95
N ALA A 617 14.18 -18.87 -37.47
CA ALA A 617 14.75 -17.78 -36.69
C ALA A 617 14.86 -16.49 -37.52
N LYS A 618 15.31 -16.60 -38.78
CA LYS A 618 15.37 -15.47 -39.71
C LYS A 618 13.99 -14.86 -39.95
N GLU A 619 12.98 -15.69 -40.22
CA GLU A 619 11.60 -15.23 -40.41
C GLU A 619 11.08 -14.47 -39.18
N ALA A 620 11.30 -15.01 -37.98
CA ALA A 620 10.90 -14.36 -36.73
C ALA A 620 11.61 -13.01 -36.53
N PHE A 621 12.92 -12.91 -36.78
CA PHE A 621 13.63 -11.64 -36.66
C PHE A 621 13.17 -10.62 -37.71
N GLN A 622 12.93 -11.05 -38.96
CA GLN A 622 12.40 -10.17 -40.01
C GLN A 622 11.00 -9.65 -39.66
N GLU A 623 10.10 -10.51 -39.19
CA GLU A 623 8.77 -10.12 -38.74
C GLU A 623 8.87 -9.10 -37.58
N CYS A 624 9.74 -9.36 -36.60
CA CYS A 624 9.96 -8.46 -35.48
C CYS A 624 10.47 -7.08 -35.92
N ILE A 625 11.43 -7.03 -36.85
CA ILE A 625 11.96 -5.77 -37.42
C ILE A 625 10.84 -5.00 -38.13
N GLN A 626 10.01 -5.66 -38.95
CA GLN A 626 8.90 -5.02 -39.65
C GLN A 626 7.87 -4.43 -38.67
N LEU A 627 7.51 -5.17 -37.61
CA LEU A 627 6.59 -4.70 -36.59
C LEU A 627 7.15 -3.49 -35.82
N ARG A 628 8.41 -3.55 -35.37
CA ARG A 628 9.03 -2.43 -34.65
C ARG A 628 9.23 -1.20 -35.52
N THR A 629 9.55 -1.38 -36.80
CA THR A 629 9.64 -0.27 -37.76
C THR A 629 8.28 0.42 -37.93
N LYS A 630 7.19 -0.36 -38.06
CA LYS A 630 5.83 0.19 -38.12
C LYS A 630 5.43 0.93 -36.84
N LEU A 631 5.74 0.36 -35.68
CA LEU A 631 5.49 0.99 -34.37
C LEU A 631 6.23 2.33 -34.22
N LEU A 632 7.49 2.38 -34.65
CA LEU A 632 8.28 3.60 -34.63
C LEU A 632 7.67 4.69 -35.54
N LEU A 633 7.20 4.33 -36.74
CA LEU A 633 6.53 5.27 -37.65
C LEU A 633 5.23 5.83 -37.06
N LEU A 634 4.43 4.99 -36.40
CA LEU A 634 3.19 5.42 -35.73
C LEU A 634 3.48 6.34 -34.54
N GLN A 635 4.49 6.02 -33.73
CA GLN A 635 4.93 6.88 -32.63
C GLN A 635 5.39 8.25 -33.14
N GLN A 636 6.13 8.30 -34.25
CA GLN A 636 6.57 9.55 -34.88
C GLN A 636 5.41 10.40 -35.41
N GLN A 637 4.32 9.78 -35.87
CA GLN A 637 3.12 10.49 -36.34
C GLN A 637 2.28 11.06 -35.20
N GLN A 638 2.29 10.44 -34.02
CA GLN A 638 1.47 10.83 -32.88
C GLN A 638 2.13 11.86 -31.93
N GLN A 639 3.44 12.08 -32.00
CA GLN A 639 4.17 12.92 -31.04
C GLN A 639 4.92 14.10 -31.68
N ASN A 640 4.50 15.31 -31.31
CA ASN A 640 5.34 16.51 -31.34
C ASN A 640 6.01 16.69 -29.96
N GLU A 641 7.35 16.86 -29.97
CA GLU A 641 8.24 17.42 -28.92
C GLU A 641 8.96 16.56 -27.84
N THR A 642 8.63 15.31 -27.50
CA THR A 642 9.42 14.53 -26.49
C THR A 642 10.53 13.63 -27.08
N LYS A 643 11.31 14.19 -28.03
CA LYS A 643 11.76 13.50 -29.25
C LYS A 643 13.05 12.66 -29.25
N LEU A 644 13.84 12.56 -28.17
CA LEU A 644 15.20 11.97 -28.31
C LEU A 644 15.46 10.60 -27.66
N LEU A 645 14.90 10.30 -26.48
CA LEU A 645 15.26 9.06 -25.77
C LEU A 645 14.45 7.81 -26.19
N SER A 646 13.14 7.95 -26.45
CA SER A 646 12.27 6.82 -26.82
C SER A 646 12.53 6.32 -28.26
N SER A 647 12.76 7.25 -29.19
CA SER A 647 13.15 6.97 -30.57
C SER A 647 14.53 6.31 -30.65
N SER A 648 15.47 6.77 -29.81
CA SER A 648 16.80 6.17 -29.67
C SER A 648 16.72 4.72 -29.14
N SER A 649 15.94 4.47 -28.09
CA SER A 649 15.77 3.11 -27.54
C SER A 649 15.18 2.13 -28.55
N SER A 650 14.12 2.52 -29.25
CA SER A 650 13.47 1.65 -30.25
C SER A 650 14.38 1.38 -31.46
N SER A 651 15.14 2.40 -31.88
CA SER A 651 16.11 2.26 -32.98
C SER A 651 17.29 1.37 -32.58
N LYS A 652 17.76 1.46 -31.33
CA LYS A 652 18.78 0.54 -30.78
C LYS A 652 18.32 -0.91 -30.90
N GLU A 653 17.08 -1.17 -30.51
CA GLU A 653 16.56 -2.53 -30.52
C GLU A 653 16.41 -3.11 -31.94
N ILE A 654 16.05 -2.27 -32.92
CA ILE A 654 16.02 -2.66 -34.34
C ILE A 654 17.42 -3.08 -34.80
N ALA A 655 18.47 -2.37 -34.40
CA ALA A 655 19.83 -2.76 -34.75
C ALA A 655 20.21 -4.12 -34.15
N VAL A 656 19.91 -4.36 -32.88
CA VAL A 656 20.14 -5.69 -32.25
C VAL A 656 19.42 -6.82 -33.01
N LEU A 657 18.20 -6.57 -33.49
CA LEU A 657 17.48 -7.54 -34.32
C LEU A 657 18.14 -7.77 -35.68
N MET A 658 18.62 -6.71 -36.34
CA MET A 658 19.37 -6.82 -37.61
C MET A 658 20.67 -7.60 -37.41
N PHE A 659 21.38 -7.37 -36.30
CA PHE A 659 22.56 -8.14 -35.92
C PHE A 659 22.25 -9.64 -35.71
N ASN A 660 21.15 -9.96 -35.02
CA ASN A 660 20.73 -11.35 -34.81
C ASN A 660 20.31 -12.03 -36.13
N LEU A 661 19.60 -11.29 -37.01
CA LEU A 661 19.26 -11.75 -38.35
C LEU A 661 20.50 -12.03 -39.18
N ALA A 662 21.46 -11.10 -39.19
CA ALA A 662 22.75 -11.26 -39.88
C ALA A 662 23.47 -12.52 -39.41
N THR A 663 23.57 -12.72 -38.09
CA THR A 663 24.20 -13.90 -37.49
C THR A 663 23.48 -15.19 -37.89
N SER A 664 22.15 -15.16 -37.99
CA SER A 664 21.35 -16.30 -38.45
C SER A 664 21.60 -16.62 -39.93
N CYS A 665 21.68 -15.60 -40.79
CA CYS A 665 22.05 -15.77 -42.20
C CYS A 665 23.45 -16.37 -42.37
N MET A 666 24.44 -15.88 -41.61
CA MET A 666 25.81 -16.42 -41.64
C MET A 666 25.85 -17.91 -41.26
N GLN A 667 25.11 -18.31 -40.22
CA GLN A 667 25.05 -19.72 -39.82
C GLN A 667 24.29 -20.61 -40.81
N ASN A 668 23.41 -20.03 -41.62
CA ASN A 668 22.71 -20.71 -42.71
C ASN A 668 23.57 -20.82 -44.00
N GLY A 669 24.76 -20.20 -44.04
CA GLY A 669 25.62 -20.14 -45.22
C GLY A 669 25.28 -19.02 -46.22
N GLU A 670 24.38 -18.11 -45.85
CA GLU A 670 23.97 -16.97 -46.70
C GLU A 670 24.83 -15.74 -46.41
N GLU A 671 26.12 -15.84 -46.72
CA GLU A 671 27.10 -14.84 -46.32
C GLU A 671 26.85 -13.43 -46.90
N GLU A 672 26.37 -13.33 -48.15
CA GLU A 672 26.09 -12.03 -48.79
C GLU A 672 24.96 -11.27 -48.09
N GLN A 673 23.89 -11.97 -47.71
CA GLN A 673 22.81 -11.34 -46.95
C GLN A 673 23.26 -11.04 -45.51
N GLY A 674 24.06 -11.92 -44.90
CA GLY A 674 24.60 -11.72 -43.55
C GLY A 674 25.43 -10.45 -43.45
N ILE A 675 26.33 -10.21 -44.40
CA ILE A 675 27.18 -9.01 -44.38
C ILE A 675 26.37 -7.73 -44.64
N GLU A 676 25.36 -7.77 -45.50
CA GLU A 676 24.45 -6.64 -45.75
C GLU A 676 23.73 -6.23 -44.46
N TRP A 677 23.16 -7.20 -43.74
CA TRP A 677 22.47 -6.94 -42.47
C TRP A 677 23.41 -6.48 -41.35
N TYR A 678 24.64 -7.00 -41.28
CA TYR A 678 25.63 -6.47 -40.33
C TYR A 678 25.99 -5.02 -40.63
N CYS A 679 26.15 -4.66 -41.91
CA CYS A 679 26.41 -3.28 -42.32
C CYS A 679 25.26 -2.34 -41.98
N GLU A 680 24.01 -2.76 -42.19
CA GLU A 680 22.83 -1.98 -41.79
C GLU A 680 22.72 -1.84 -40.26
N SER A 681 22.98 -2.92 -39.50
CA SER A 681 23.06 -2.86 -38.03
C SER A 681 24.09 -1.84 -37.56
N LEU A 682 25.30 -1.90 -38.13
CA LEU A 682 26.40 -0.99 -37.82
C LEU A 682 26.03 0.47 -38.11
N ARG A 683 25.35 0.72 -39.23
CA ARG A 683 24.88 2.06 -39.62
C ARG A 683 23.93 2.64 -38.57
N VAL A 684 22.95 1.84 -38.11
CA VAL A 684 21.97 2.26 -37.10
C VAL A 684 22.64 2.41 -35.73
N GLU A 685 23.49 1.47 -35.31
CA GLU A 685 24.23 1.54 -34.04
C GLU A 685 25.09 2.80 -33.94
N ARG A 686 25.83 3.15 -34.99
CA ARG A 686 26.64 4.38 -35.03
C ARG A 686 25.78 5.63 -34.88
N GLN A 687 24.61 5.66 -35.50
CA GLN A 687 23.68 6.80 -35.43
C GLN A 687 23.06 6.96 -34.03
N VAL A 688 22.74 5.85 -33.36
CA VAL A 688 21.98 5.84 -32.09
C VAL A 688 22.89 5.86 -30.86
N LEU A 689 23.96 5.08 -30.88
CA LEU A 689 24.85 4.85 -29.73
C LEU A 689 26.16 5.64 -29.82
N GLY A 690 26.48 6.16 -31.00
CA GLY A 690 27.76 6.82 -31.29
C GLY A 690 28.88 5.84 -31.65
N ASN A 691 29.96 6.37 -32.20
CA ASN A 691 31.04 5.57 -32.81
C ASN A 691 31.93 4.79 -31.82
N HIS A 692 31.84 5.06 -30.52
CA HIS A 692 32.69 4.43 -29.50
C HIS A 692 31.93 3.48 -28.57
N HIS A 693 30.69 3.14 -28.89
CA HIS A 693 29.91 2.21 -28.08
C HIS A 693 30.43 0.76 -28.24
N PRO A 694 30.45 -0.06 -27.16
CA PRO A 694 30.86 -1.46 -27.23
C PRO A 694 30.12 -2.30 -28.29
N ASP A 695 28.81 -2.09 -28.45
CA ASP A 695 27.99 -2.77 -29.47
C ASP A 695 28.52 -2.52 -30.90
N VAL A 696 28.95 -1.28 -31.22
CA VAL A 696 29.58 -0.95 -32.52
C VAL A 696 30.88 -1.73 -32.72
N SER A 697 31.70 -1.85 -31.66
CA SER A 697 32.94 -2.65 -31.71
C SER A 697 32.62 -4.13 -31.96
N MET A 698 31.56 -4.67 -31.37
CA MET A 698 31.14 -6.05 -31.58
C MET A 698 30.69 -6.28 -33.03
N THR A 699 29.88 -5.40 -33.60
CA THR A 699 29.41 -5.53 -34.99
C THR A 699 30.57 -5.44 -36.00
N LEU A 700 31.50 -4.50 -35.79
CA LEU A 700 32.72 -4.39 -36.61
C LEU A 700 33.55 -5.67 -36.61
N GLN A 701 33.68 -6.35 -35.46
CA GLN A 701 34.41 -7.60 -35.36
C GLN A 701 33.74 -8.75 -36.14
N HIS A 702 32.41 -8.78 -36.16
CA HIS A 702 31.68 -9.79 -36.93
C HIS A 702 31.86 -9.55 -38.43
N ILE A 703 31.75 -8.30 -38.89
CA ILE A 703 32.03 -7.94 -40.30
C ILE A 703 33.48 -8.31 -40.67
N ALA A 704 34.45 -7.96 -39.83
CA ALA A 704 35.86 -8.27 -40.04
C ALA A 704 36.09 -9.79 -40.20
N ARG A 705 35.41 -10.60 -39.38
CA ARG A 705 35.48 -12.06 -39.45
C ARG A 705 34.91 -12.62 -40.76
N VAL A 706 33.81 -12.04 -41.27
CA VAL A 706 33.28 -12.42 -42.59
C VAL A 706 34.30 -12.15 -43.70
N HIS A 707 34.98 -10.99 -43.66
CA HIS A 707 36.05 -10.68 -44.62
C HIS A 707 37.25 -11.61 -44.47
N GLU A 708 37.64 -11.97 -43.24
CA GLU A 708 38.69 -12.96 -42.97
C GLU A 708 38.35 -14.34 -43.57
N GLU A 709 37.12 -14.82 -43.38
CA GLU A 709 36.64 -16.10 -43.91
C GLU A 709 36.60 -16.11 -45.45
N ARG A 710 36.37 -14.95 -46.08
CA ARG A 710 36.46 -14.75 -47.54
C ARG A 710 37.89 -14.59 -48.07
N GLY A 711 38.89 -14.46 -47.20
CA GLY A 711 40.29 -14.21 -47.57
C GLY A 711 40.62 -12.74 -47.91
N ASP A 712 39.69 -11.81 -47.68
CA ASP A 712 39.91 -10.37 -47.83
C ASP A 712 40.55 -9.79 -46.56
N PHE A 713 41.82 -10.14 -46.36
CA PHE A 713 42.54 -9.82 -45.12
C PHE A 713 42.77 -8.32 -44.91
N GLU A 714 42.88 -7.52 -45.97
CA GLU A 714 43.08 -6.08 -45.86
C GLU A 714 41.85 -5.40 -45.24
N SER A 715 40.66 -5.66 -45.77
CA SER A 715 39.41 -5.14 -45.20
C SER A 715 39.16 -5.65 -43.79
N ALA A 716 39.46 -6.94 -43.52
CA ALA A 716 39.33 -7.53 -42.19
C ALA A 716 40.19 -6.80 -41.16
N ILE A 717 41.46 -6.50 -41.51
CA ILE A 717 42.37 -5.75 -40.65
C ILE A 717 41.82 -4.35 -40.34
N ASP A 718 41.27 -3.65 -41.33
CA ASP A 718 40.74 -2.29 -41.13
C ASP A 718 39.53 -2.26 -40.19
N TYR A 719 38.61 -3.23 -40.31
CA TYR A 719 37.49 -3.36 -39.39
C TYR A 719 37.93 -3.77 -37.98
N PHE A 720 38.88 -4.71 -37.85
CA PHE A 720 39.43 -5.09 -36.54
C PHE A 720 40.20 -3.93 -35.87
N ARG A 721 40.89 -3.08 -36.64
CA ARG A 721 41.54 -1.87 -36.12
C ARG A 721 40.54 -0.87 -35.58
N GLN A 722 39.45 -0.60 -36.30
CA GLN A 722 38.36 0.25 -35.79
C GLN A 722 37.78 -0.31 -34.49
N ALA A 723 37.55 -1.63 -34.43
CA ALA A 723 37.07 -2.28 -33.19
C ALA A 723 38.09 -2.18 -32.04
N LEU A 724 39.39 -2.27 -32.33
CA LEU A 724 40.50 -2.14 -31.38
C LEU A 724 40.58 -0.73 -30.81
N GLU A 725 40.41 0.31 -31.63
CA GLU A 725 40.38 1.70 -31.18
C GLU A 725 39.25 1.95 -30.18
N ILE A 726 38.05 1.41 -30.48
CA ILE A 726 36.89 1.49 -29.57
C ILE A 726 37.14 0.71 -28.27
N ALA A 727 37.78 -0.46 -28.36
CA ALA A 727 38.13 -1.24 -27.17
C ALA A 727 39.17 -0.52 -26.28
N LYS A 728 40.14 0.18 -26.89
CA LYS A 728 41.15 0.98 -26.19
C LYS A 728 40.57 2.24 -25.53
N SER A 729 39.53 2.85 -26.10
CA SER A 729 38.91 4.05 -25.50
C SER A 729 37.96 3.74 -24.33
N ASN A 730 37.40 2.52 -24.24
CA ASN A 730 36.43 2.13 -23.21
C ASN A 730 37.10 1.57 -21.95
N HIS A 731 37.09 2.29 -20.82
CA HIS A 731 37.87 1.96 -19.60
C HIS A 731 37.47 0.65 -18.88
N ASN A 732 36.31 0.06 -19.17
CA ASN A 732 35.78 -1.10 -18.43
C ASN A 732 36.17 -2.49 -18.99
N ASN A 733 36.74 -2.59 -20.20
CA ASN A 733 37.00 -3.89 -20.88
C ASN A 733 38.45 -4.04 -21.43
N GLN A 734 39.39 -3.32 -20.83
CA GLN A 734 40.66 -2.90 -21.45
C GLN A 734 41.68 -4.03 -21.72
N GLY A 735 41.79 -5.06 -20.88
CA GLY A 735 42.87 -6.04 -21.02
C GLY A 735 42.60 -7.11 -22.08
N GLU A 736 41.62 -7.96 -21.80
CA GLU A 736 41.40 -9.20 -22.57
C GLU A 736 40.94 -8.94 -24.02
N THR A 737 40.01 -8.01 -24.21
CA THR A 737 39.46 -7.72 -25.55
C THR A 737 40.52 -7.11 -26.46
N VAL A 738 41.31 -6.17 -25.95
CA VAL A 738 42.41 -5.51 -26.70
C VAL A 738 43.49 -6.53 -27.07
N VAL A 739 43.88 -7.41 -26.12
CA VAL A 739 44.85 -8.49 -26.37
C VAL A 739 44.34 -9.45 -27.45
N ARG A 740 43.06 -9.85 -27.39
CA ARG A 740 42.46 -10.72 -28.40
C ARG A 740 42.47 -10.08 -29.78
N LEU A 741 42.04 -8.82 -29.89
CA LEU A 741 42.00 -8.10 -31.17
C LEU A 741 43.40 -7.91 -31.77
N LEU A 742 44.40 -7.54 -30.96
CA LEU A 742 45.79 -7.43 -31.41
C LEU A 742 46.33 -8.77 -31.93
N ARG A 743 45.97 -9.90 -31.29
CA ARG A 743 46.35 -11.24 -31.77
C ARG A 743 45.71 -11.56 -33.12
N VAL A 744 44.42 -11.26 -33.30
CA VAL A 744 43.72 -11.49 -34.57
C VAL A 744 44.35 -10.64 -35.68
N ILE A 745 44.57 -9.35 -35.45
CA ILE A 745 45.24 -8.46 -36.42
C ILE A 745 46.66 -8.95 -36.74
N GLY A 746 47.42 -9.40 -35.73
CA GLY A 746 48.75 -9.97 -35.92
C GLY A 746 48.73 -11.24 -36.81
N ASN A 747 47.77 -12.14 -36.58
CA ASN A 747 47.58 -13.32 -37.43
C ASN A 747 47.25 -12.95 -38.87
N LEU A 748 46.39 -11.95 -39.09
CA LEU A 748 46.03 -11.50 -40.45
C LEU A 748 47.23 -10.88 -41.18
N HIS A 749 48.05 -10.07 -40.49
CA HIS A 749 49.31 -9.56 -41.05
C HIS A 749 50.29 -10.67 -41.38
N PHE A 750 50.32 -11.75 -40.58
CA PHE A 750 51.15 -12.92 -40.87
C PHE A 750 50.70 -13.62 -42.15
N MET A 751 49.38 -13.79 -42.34
CA MET A 751 48.80 -14.37 -43.56
C MET A 751 49.12 -13.54 -44.81
N LEU A 752 49.22 -12.22 -44.68
CA LEU A 752 49.65 -11.30 -45.76
C LEU A 752 51.18 -11.26 -45.98
N GLY A 753 51.98 -11.95 -45.14
CA GLY A 753 53.45 -11.91 -45.22
C GLY A 753 54.08 -10.64 -44.64
N GLU A 754 53.31 -9.79 -43.95
CA GLU A 754 53.75 -8.55 -43.34
C GLU A 754 54.38 -8.79 -41.95
N VAL A 755 55.53 -9.45 -41.95
CA VAL A 755 56.25 -9.86 -40.72
C VAL A 755 56.48 -8.70 -39.74
N PRO A 756 56.94 -7.50 -40.15
CA PRO A 756 57.16 -6.41 -39.18
C PRO A 756 55.89 -6.00 -38.41
N LYS A 757 54.74 -5.91 -39.08
CA LYS A 757 53.47 -5.50 -38.46
C LYS A 757 52.90 -6.59 -37.54
N THR A 758 53.06 -7.85 -37.94
CA THR A 758 52.73 -9.04 -37.12
C THR A 758 53.41 -8.95 -35.76
N MET A 759 54.71 -8.66 -35.76
CA MET A 759 55.56 -8.65 -34.56
C MET A 759 55.18 -7.51 -33.61
N VAL A 760 54.89 -6.33 -34.16
CA VAL A 760 54.38 -5.20 -33.37
C VAL A 760 53.08 -5.56 -32.65
N CYS A 761 52.12 -6.17 -33.35
CA CYS A 761 50.84 -6.55 -32.75
C CYS A 761 50.99 -7.58 -31.63
N PHE A 762 51.82 -8.61 -31.83
CA PHE A 762 52.06 -9.62 -30.79
C PHE A 762 52.88 -9.11 -29.61
N ALA A 763 53.85 -8.22 -29.85
CA ALA A 763 54.61 -7.58 -28.78
C ALA A 763 53.70 -6.71 -27.90
N GLU A 764 52.82 -5.92 -28.52
CA GLU A 764 51.84 -5.09 -27.82
C GLU A 764 50.84 -5.95 -27.03
N ALA A 765 50.30 -7.02 -27.63
CA ALA A 765 49.42 -7.96 -26.96
C ALA A 765 50.08 -8.63 -25.75
N SER A 766 51.37 -8.95 -25.84
CA SER A 766 52.11 -9.60 -24.75
C SER A 766 52.40 -8.65 -23.58
N ARG A 767 52.63 -7.36 -23.85
CA ARG A 767 52.84 -6.33 -22.82
C ARG A 767 51.59 -6.04 -21.99
N LEU A 768 50.41 -6.20 -22.59
CA LEU A 768 49.12 -5.93 -21.94
C LEU A 768 48.58 -7.11 -21.13
N GLN A 769 49.24 -8.27 -21.17
CA GLN A 769 48.83 -9.45 -20.43
C GLN A 769 49.33 -9.37 -18.98
N PRO A 770 48.46 -9.45 -17.94
CA PRO A 770 48.92 -9.48 -16.57
C PRO A 770 49.71 -10.77 -16.28
N PRO A 771 50.74 -10.73 -15.42
CA PRO A 771 51.42 -11.94 -14.97
C PRO A 771 50.51 -12.69 -13.99
N GLU A 772 49.61 -13.54 -14.48
CA GLU A 772 48.75 -14.36 -13.60
C GLU A 772 49.26 -15.78 -13.41
N THR A 773 49.21 -16.16 -12.14
CA THR A 773 49.65 -17.41 -11.51
C THR A 773 48.90 -18.64 -12.04
N ASN A 774 49.68 -19.65 -12.42
CA ASN A 774 49.35 -21.09 -12.54
C ASN A 774 48.58 -21.64 -13.77
N SER A 775 49.37 -22.38 -14.56
CA SER A 775 49.11 -23.66 -15.24
C SER A 775 48.59 -23.72 -16.68
N LYS A 776 48.05 -22.63 -17.27
CA LYS A 776 47.70 -22.61 -18.72
C LYS A 776 48.42 -21.53 -19.55
N GLY A 777 49.20 -20.66 -18.91
CA GLY A 777 49.92 -19.55 -19.58
C GLY A 777 51.04 -19.98 -20.54
N HIS A 778 51.58 -21.19 -20.38
CA HIS A 778 52.68 -21.65 -21.22
C HIS A 778 52.27 -21.91 -22.67
N GLU A 779 51.04 -22.32 -22.97
CA GLU A 779 50.64 -22.58 -24.37
C GLU A 779 50.53 -21.29 -25.21
N GLY A 780 50.01 -20.20 -24.63
CA GLY A 780 49.83 -18.94 -25.35
C GLY A 780 51.16 -18.23 -25.64
N VAL A 781 52.02 -18.13 -24.61
CA VAL A 781 53.37 -17.55 -24.73
C VAL A 781 54.31 -18.46 -25.51
N SER A 782 54.15 -19.78 -25.43
CA SER A 782 54.91 -20.72 -26.26
C SER A 782 54.42 -20.74 -27.71
N ARG A 783 53.14 -20.50 -28.00
CA ARG A 783 52.64 -20.33 -29.38
C ARG A 783 53.13 -19.05 -30.00
N THR A 784 53.09 -17.92 -29.27
CA THR A 784 53.71 -16.68 -29.77
C THR A 784 55.21 -16.88 -29.93
N GLY A 785 55.92 -17.39 -28.93
CA GLY A 785 57.36 -17.70 -29.01
C GLY A 785 57.74 -18.64 -30.17
N ALA A 786 56.93 -19.67 -30.46
CA ALA A 786 57.11 -20.56 -31.60
C ALA A 786 56.89 -19.84 -32.94
N ASN A 787 55.90 -18.94 -33.03
CA ASN A 787 55.68 -18.08 -34.19
C ASN A 787 56.86 -17.10 -34.39
N PHE A 788 57.36 -16.49 -33.32
CA PHE A 788 58.56 -15.62 -33.33
C PHE A 788 59.80 -16.38 -33.82
N TYR A 789 60.04 -17.58 -33.30
CA TYR A 789 61.17 -18.43 -33.71
C TYR A 789 61.06 -18.90 -35.16
N GLY A 790 59.88 -19.35 -35.61
CA GLY A 790 59.62 -19.74 -36.99
C GLY A 790 59.80 -18.59 -37.99
N LEU A 791 59.31 -17.40 -37.64
CA LEU A 791 59.45 -16.18 -38.44
C LEU A 791 60.90 -15.70 -38.54
N SER A 792 61.66 -15.76 -37.44
CA SER A 792 63.08 -15.38 -37.43
C SER A 792 63.94 -16.28 -38.33
N ARG A 793 63.54 -17.54 -38.53
CA ARG A 793 64.20 -18.49 -39.45
C ARG A 793 63.91 -18.22 -40.92
N LEU A 794 62.73 -17.69 -41.25
CA LEU A 794 62.29 -17.49 -42.63
C LEU A 794 62.66 -16.09 -43.16
N HIS A 795 62.74 -15.07 -42.30
CA HIS A 795 63.08 -13.70 -42.69
C HIS A 795 64.01 -12.99 -41.67
N PRO A 796 65.34 -13.02 -41.86
CA PRO A 796 66.33 -12.40 -40.96
C PRO A 796 66.15 -10.89 -40.66
N PRO A 797 65.67 -10.04 -41.59
CA PRO A 797 65.48 -8.61 -41.29
C PRO A 797 64.40 -8.33 -40.24
N GLY A 798 63.39 -9.19 -40.12
CA GLY A 798 62.31 -9.06 -39.12
C GLY A 798 62.72 -9.46 -37.70
N ALA A 799 63.82 -10.20 -37.56
CA ALA A 799 64.34 -10.65 -36.27
C ALA A 799 64.98 -9.52 -35.44
N ARG A 800 65.28 -8.37 -36.05
CA ARG A 800 65.83 -7.19 -35.34
C ARG A 800 64.77 -6.36 -34.62
N ALA A 801 63.50 -6.53 -34.96
CA ALA A 801 62.35 -5.84 -34.34
C ALA A 801 61.59 -6.73 -33.32
N ALA A 802 61.89 -8.04 -33.31
CA ALA A 802 61.53 -9.00 -32.26
C ALA A 802 62.32 -8.69 -30.98
#